data_AF-A0A495I4C5-F1
#
_entry.id   AF-A0A495I4C5-F1
#
_cell.length_a   1.000
_cell.length_b   1.000
_cell.length_c   1.000
_cell.angle_alpha   90.00
_cell.angle_beta   90.00
_cell.angle_gamma   90.00
#
_symmetry.space_group_name_H-M   'P 1'
#
loop_
_entity.id
_entity.type
_entity.pdbx_description
1 polymer ?
#
loop_
_entity_poly.entity_id
_entity_poly.type
_entity_poly.pdbx_seq_one_letter_code
_entity_poly.pdbx_strand_id
1 'polypeptide(L)'
;MKNGMMWRMGVAWGAALALLAGCGGSGTEASAQKAASVLMVDGWVQPASVDQGVSNIKSRSALVTAPTPSRVSLGALDASKTASLGGGIGPRQVGAARDVVATRAAAQTQQQLQWKPTATGGKVAAISFSAEGAYGLRLGVVVKALPQGTVLRVYSQANASKVFQISGQEVLQRIERNAQAGDTTLDGQTWWTPDTGSDEATLELELPVGADASTVDISVPRVSHIFENLSIPTEAELSTKINESASCHLDATCYDTYATERNAVARMLFTSGANTYLCTGTLLNDSRSSGTPYFLTANHCISKQSEAASLQTDWFFRSPTCNSRTLSSATIQRVNGASLLYASGAMDMALLQLNDTPPAGAVFAGWDAGTQALSTSVVGLHHPRGDLLKVSLGTLNSLISCTPTSETQFQCSGTTGNYYQVNWTQGTTEGGSSGSALFKGGTHVIGTLYGGGSSCTATTVPDYYGRFDVAFNAALKNWLSSATPPTGPTGRVPVYRFYNIAGLEHFYTSNVGERDLLIKQFGSNFIYEGTIFYAYPIEGANLFPVYRLVDLARNLHIYTANPAERDGLRQAFPSVQLEATAWWGQAAPGNGAVPVYRFRNRTVGTYFYTASPAERSYLNANMSQQYVEEGIGFYVWPEK
;
A
#
# COMPACT_ATOMS: atom_id res chain seq x y z
N MET A 1 -57.51 85.07 -12.76
CA MET A 1 -57.09 85.86 -11.58
C MET A 1 -56.17 85.00 -10.74
N LYS A 2 -54.99 85.57 -10.39
CA LYS A 2 -53.92 85.18 -9.45
C LYS A 2 -54.01 83.81 -8.74
N ASN A 3 -52.92 83.11 -8.46
CA ASN A 3 -51.51 83.06 -8.89
C ASN A 3 -50.91 81.86 -8.12
N GLY A 4 -49.85 81.24 -8.65
CA GLY A 4 -49.07 80.26 -7.91
C GLY A 4 -47.69 80.02 -8.53
N MET A 5 -46.85 79.38 -7.73
CA MET A 5 -45.56 78.72 -8.03
C MET A 5 -44.28 79.49 -7.68
N MET A 6 -43.37 78.81 -6.97
CA MET A 6 -41.90 78.87 -7.15
C MET A 6 -41.17 77.72 -6.43
N TRP A 7 -39.86 77.58 -6.68
CA TRP A 7 -39.18 76.37 -7.17
C TRP A 7 -37.73 76.24 -6.65
N ARG A 8 -37.16 75.01 -6.67
CA ARG A 8 -35.72 74.60 -6.83
C ARG A 8 -34.69 74.98 -5.73
N MET A 9 -33.46 74.44 -5.58
CA MET A 9 -32.60 73.27 -5.94
C MET A 9 -31.23 73.57 -5.27
N GLY A 10 -30.34 72.61 -4.95
CA GLY A 10 -28.91 72.92 -4.79
C GLY A 10 -28.04 71.98 -3.94
N VAL A 11 -26.81 71.74 -4.42
CA VAL A 11 -25.80 70.71 -4.08
C VAL A 11 -24.63 71.29 -3.24
N ALA A 12 -23.92 70.47 -2.42
CA ALA A 12 -22.43 70.34 -2.35
C ALA A 12 -21.77 70.12 -0.96
N TRP A 13 -20.97 69.04 -0.86
CA TRP A 13 -19.64 68.81 -0.23
C TRP A 13 -19.29 69.29 1.20
N GLY A 14 -18.99 68.30 2.08
CA GLY A 14 -17.68 68.12 2.73
C GLY A 14 -17.35 68.82 4.05
N ALA A 15 -17.31 68.08 5.17
CA ALA A 15 -16.27 68.16 6.23
C ALA A 15 -16.47 67.05 7.28
N ALA A 16 -15.37 66.41 7.66
CA ALA A 16 -15.31 65.42 8.73
C ALA A 16 -15.08 66.09 10.09
N LEU A 17 -15.80 65.64 11.13
CA LEU A 17 -15.30 65.56 12.52
C LEU A 17 -16.24 64.68 13.35
N ALA A 18 -15.63 63.72 14.03
CA ALA A 18 -16.24 62.65 14.81
C ALA A 18 -16.88 63.14 16.12
N LEU A 19 -17.92 62.42 16.58
CA LEU A 19 -18.11 62.00 17.99
C LEU A 19 -19.28 60.99 18.10
N LEU A 20 -18.88 59.74 18.37
CA LEU A 20 -19.52 58.67 19.17
C LEU A 20 -21.06 58.57 19.29
N ALA A 21 -21.59 57.44 18.78
CA ALA A 21 -22.09 56.28 19.56
C ALA A 21 -23.40 55.69 18.99
N GLY A 22 -23.42 54.37 18.80
CA GLY A 22 -24.66 53.58 18.86
C GLY A 22 -25.01 52.70 17.66
N CYS A 23 -24.42 51.51 17.62
CA CYS A 23 -24.96 50.24 17.09
C CYS A 23 -25.57 50.19 15.68
N GLY A 24 -24.72 49.94 14.68
CA GLY A 24 -25.09 49.28 13.43
C GLY A 24 -24.26 48.02 13.26
N GLY A 25 -24.89 46.85 13.33
CA GLY A 25 -24.24 45.55 13.12
C GLY A 25 -23.86 45.37 11.66
N SER A 26 -22.56 45.43 11.36
CA SER A 26 -22.00 45.00 10.09
C SER A 26 -21.69 43.51 10.16
N GLY A 27 -22.26 42.76 9.20
CA GLY A 27 -21.85 41.40 8.90
C GLY A 27 -20.37 41.40 8.55
N THR A 28 -19.59 40.69 9.36
CA THR A 28 -18.25 40.26 8.97
C THR A 28 -18.43 38.94 8.23
N GLU A 29 -18.17 38.96 6.93
CA GLU A 29 -17.82 37.74 6.22
C GLU A 29 -16.60 37.15 6.94
N ALA A 30 -16.83 36.04 7.64
CA ALA A 30 -15.76 35.28 8.24
C ALA A 30 -14.90 34.75 7.09
N SER A 31 -13.78 35.41 6.83
CA SER A 31 -12.68 34.83 6.08
C SER A 31 -12.36 33.49 6.74
N ALA A 32 -12.59 32.38 6.03
CA ALA A 32 -12.19 31.06 6.49
C ALA A 32 -10.67 31.08 6.70
N GLN A 33 -10.22 31.28 7.94
CA GLN A 33 -8.83 31.11 8.31
C GLN A 33 -8.47 29.66 8.02
N LYS A 34 -7.64 29.45 7.00
CA LYS A 34 -7.04 28.15 6.71
C LYS A 34 -6.28 27.74 7.99
N ALA A 35 -6.74 26.69 8.66
CA ALA A 35 -6.10 26.21 9.88
C ALA A 35 -4.60 25.99 9.64
N ALA A 36 -3.78 26.44 10.58
CA ALA A 36 -2.32 26.34 10.46
C ALA A 36 -1.89 24.87 10.37
N SER A 37 -0.97 24.56 9.47
CA SER A 37 -0.41 23.22 9.33
C SER A 37 0.41 22.85 10.58
N VAL A 38 0.22 21.64 11.10
CA VAL A 38 1.09 21.07 12.12
C VAL A 38 2.44 20.81 11.47
N LEU A 39 3.51 21.39 12.01
CA LEU A 39 4.86 21.27 11.41
C LEU A 39 5.73 20.23 12.13
N MET A 40 5.28 19.69 13.24
CA MET A 40 6.02 18.69 14.02
C MET A 40 5.04 17.76 14.72
N VAL A 41 5.33 16.47 14.68
CA VAL A 41 4.53 15.42 15.29
C VAL A 41 5.47 14.41 15.94
N ASP A 42 5.21 14.05 17.19
CA ASP A 42 5.94 12.99 17.89
C ASP A 42 5.53 11.61 17.37
N GLY A 43 6.43 10.63 17.54
CA GLY A 43 6.15 9.25 17.19
C GLY A 43 5.30 8.53 18.24
N TRP A 44 4.70 7.39 17.84
CA TRP A 44 4.00 6.51 18.76
C TRP A 44 4.13 5.03 18.37
N VAL A 45 3.94 4.17 19.36
CA VAL A 45 4.05 2.71 19.21
C VAL A 45 2.70 2.12 18.88
N GLN A 46 2.64 1.33 17.81
CA GLN A 46 1.45 0.58 17.45
C GLN A 46 1.08 -0.45 18.54
N PRO A 47 -0.16 -0.42 19.05
CA PRO A 47 -0.57 -1.24 20.19
C PRO A 47 -0.62 -2.72 19.84
N ALA A 48 -0.44 -3.57 20.86
CA ALA A 48 -0.56 -5.02 20.73
C ALA A 48 -1.98 -5.47 20.33
N SER A 49 -3.00 -4.65 20.58
CA SER A 49 -4.41 -4.94 20.28
C SER A 49 -4.86 -4.54 18.87
N VAL A 50 -3.95 -4.04 18.02
CA VAL A 50 -4.33 -3.63 16.66
C VAL A 50 -4.75 -4.83 15.80
N ASP A 51 -5.80 -4.66 15.01
CA ASP A 51 -6.21 -5.65 14.02
C ASP A 51 -5.10 -5.82 12.96
N GLN A 52 -4.50 -7.01 12.92
CA GLN A 52 -3.45 -7.37 11.97
C GLN A 52 -4.00 -7.74 10.58
N GLY A 53 -5.31 -7.63 10.38
CA GLY A 53 -5.97 -7.99 9.14
C GLY A 53 -6.03 -9.49 8.91
N VAL A 54 -6.39 -9.87 7.69
CA VAL A 54 -6.51 -11.28 7.28
C VAL A 54 -5.20 -11.73 6.68
N SER A 55 -4.54 -12.72 7.28
CA SER A 55 -3.30 -13.25 6.71
C SER A 55 -3.54 -13.98 5.39
N ASN A 56 -2.78 -13.60 4.36
CA ASN A 56 -2.69 -14.35 3.12
C ASN A 56 -1.84 -15.62 3.26
N ILE A 57 -0.98 -15.72 4.29
CA ILE A 57 -0.20 -16.92 4.55
C ILE A 57 -1.08 -17.90 5.33
N LYS A 58 -1.42 -19.02 4.69
CA LYS A 58 -2.33 -20.04 5.23
C LYS A 58 -1.65 -21.41 5.28
N SER A 59 -2.17 -22.27 6.16
CA SER A 59 -1.84 -23.69 6.16
C SER A 59 -2.87 -24.44 5.32
N ARG A 60 -2.42 -25.19 4.31
CA ARG A 60 -3.26 -26.13 3.57
C ARG A 60 -3.68 -27.26 4.51
N SER A 61 -4.95 -27.65 4.46
CA SER A 61 -5.43 -28.82 5.18
C SER A 61 -4.66 -30.07 4.74
N ALA A 62 -4.23 -30.90 5.69
CA ALA A 62 -3.55 -32.17 5.43
C ALA A 62 -4.43 -33.16 4.61
N LEU A 63 -5.75 -32.95 4.61
CA LEU A 63 -6.72 -33.76 3.84
C LEU A 63 -6.81 -33.33 2.37
N VAL A 64 -6.23 -32.18 2.00
CA VAL A 64 -6.25 -31.65 0.63
C VAL A 64 -4.84 -31.76 0.06
N THR A 65 -4.63 -32.71 -0.83
CA THR A 65 -3.35 -32.85 -1.55
C THR A 65 -3.18 -31.69 -2.53
N ALA A 66 -1.98 -31.12 -2.59
CA ALA A 66 -1.65 -30.14 -3.61
C ALA A 66 -1.80 -30.78 -5.02
N PRO A 67 -2.33 -30.04 -6.01
CA PRO A 67 -2.44 -30.52 -7.39
C PRO A 67 -1.04 -30.80 -7.95
N THR A 68 -0.91 -31.88 -8.71
CA THR A 68 0.32 -32.13 -9.50
C THR A 68 0.49 -31.01 -10.53
N PRO A 69 1.56 -30.21 -10.47
CA PRO A 69 1.72 -29.10 -11.40
C PRO A 69 2.36 -29.55 -12.71
N SER A 70 2.09 -28.84 -13.80
CA SER A 70 3.01 -28.81 -14.95
C SER A 70 4.30 -28.09 -14.54
N ARG A 71 5.41 -28.34 -15.24
CA ARG A 71 6.73 -27.79 -14.87
C ARG A 71 7.31 -26.92 -15.96
N VAL A 72 7.80 -25.76 -15.55
CA VAL A 72 8.59 -24.85 -16.36
C VAL A 72 9.94 -24.66 -15.67
N SER A 73 11.03 -25.01 -16.35
CA SER A 73 12.37 -24.89 -15.79
C SER A 73 13.22 -23.90 -16.58
N LEU A 74 13.89 -23.01 -15.86
CA LEU A 74 14.85 -22.05 -16.35
C LEU A 74 16.24 -22.50 -15.89
N GLY A 75 17.21 -22.53 -16.82
CA GLY A 75 18.61 -22.79 -16.46
C GLY A 75 19.24 -21.65 -15.67
N ALA A 76 20.48 -21.86 -15.22
CA ALA A 76 21.23 -20.90 -14.42
C ALA A 76 21.22 -19.46 -14.96
N LEU A 77 21.37 -18.48 -14.06
CA LEU A 77 21.61 -17.09 -14.46
C LEU A 77 23.07 -16.94 -14.92
N ASP A 78 23.27 -16.25 -16.03
CA ASP A 78 24.60 -15.95 -16.54
C ASP A 78 25.39 -15.12 -15.51
N ALA A 79 26.54 -15.62 -15.07
CA ALA A 79 27.37 -15.00 -14.03
C ALA A 79 27.88 -13.60 -14.42
N SER A 80 27.98 -13.29 -15.72
CA SER A 80 28.32 -11.94 -16.18
C SER A 80 27.23 -10.91 -15.84
N LYS A 81 25.96 -11.35 -15.73
CA LYS A 81 24.82 -10.50 -15.37
C LYS A 81 24.75 -10.17 -13.90
N THR A 82 25.34 -10.97 -12.99
CA THR A 82 25.33 -10.69 -11.55
C THR A 82 26.53 -9.82 -11.14
N ALA A 83 27.68 -10.00 -11.79
CA ALA A 83 28.90 -9.23 -11.50
C ALA A 83 28.77 -7.72 -11.82
N SER A 84 27.90 -7.34 -12.76
CA SER A 84 27.68 -5.93 -13.14
C SER A 84 26.70 -5.16 -12.22
N LEU A 85 26.07 -5.82 -11.25
CA LEU A 85 24.93 -5.27 -10.50
C LEU A 85 25.27 -4.78 -9.09
N GLY A 86 26.53 -4.93 -8.64
CA GLY A 86 26.94 -4.73 -7.24
C GLY A 86 27.49 -3.36 -6.85
N GLY A 87 27.51 -2.35 -7.73
CA GLY A 87 28.29 -1.12 -7.49
C GLY A 87 27.74 0.21 -8.02
N GLY A 88 26.46 0.27 -8.37
CA GLY A 88 25.82 1.52 -8.85
C GLY A 88 25.26 2.37 -7.70
N ILE A 89 25.15 3.69 -7.95
CA ILE A 89 24.28 4.57 -7.17
C ILE A 89 22.81 4.21 -7.55
N GLY A 90 21.83 4.40 -6.67
CA GLY A 90 20.44 3.97 -6.92
C GLY A 90 20.04 2.67 -6.20
N PRO A 91 18.87 2.10 -6.51
CA PRO A 91 18.32 1.01 -5.72
C PRO A 91 19.14 -0.26 -5.96
N ARG A 92 19.44 -1.03 -4.90
CA ARG A 92 20.30 -2.21 -5.04
C ARG A 92 19.53 -3.33 -5.74
N GLN A 93 19.96 -3.73 -6.93
CA GLN A 93 19.35 -4.84 -7.63
C GLN A 93 19.78 -6.16 -6.99
N VAL A 94 18.80 -7.01 -6.71
CA VAL A 94 18.96 -8.29 -6.01
C VAL A 94 18.27 -9.46 -6.74
N GLY A 95 17.47 -9.14 -7.76
CA GLY A 95 16.87 -10.12 -8.67
C GLY A 95 16.89 -9.65 -10.12
N ALA A 96 17.03 -10.61 -11.03
CA ALA A 96 17.12 -10.37 -12.47
C ALA A 96 15.89 -10.93 -13.20
N ALA A 97 15.36 -10.15 -14.14
CA ALA A 97 14.28 -10.56 -15.02
C ALA A 97 14.68 -11.78 -15.86
N ARG A 98 13.78 -12.76 -15.97
CA ARG A 98 13.87 -13.91 -16.86
C ARG A 98 12.58 -14.06 -17.64
N ASP A 99 12.69 -14.12 -18.97
CA ASP A 99 11.56 -14.42 -19.83
C ASP A 99 11.12 -15.88 -19.71
N VAL A 100 9.83 -16.12 -19.75
CA VAL A 100 9.23 -17.46 -19.71
C VAL A 100 8.41 -17.70 -20.96
N VAL A 101 9.02 -18.36 -21.94
CA VAL A 101 8.40 -18.62 -23.25
C VAL A 101 7.16 -19.53 -23.12
N ALA A 102 7.23 -20.54 -22.24
CA ALA A 102 6.17 -21.54 -22.05
C ALA A 102 4.84 -20.97 -21.53
N THR A 103 4.86 -19.78 -20.93
CA THR A 103 3.69 -19.11 -20.33
C THR A 103 3.62 -17.63 -20.74
N ARG A 104 4.20 -17.27 -21.89
CA ARG A 104 4.31 -15.87 -22.34
C ARG A 104 2.95 -15.21 -22.55
N ALA A 105 2.00 -15.92 -23.15
CA ALA A 105 0.63 -15.45 -23.31
C ALA A 105 -0.37 -16.43 -22.71
N ALA A 106 -1.63 -16.01 -22.64
CA ALA A 106 -2.69 -16.79 -22.01
C ALA A 106 -2.91 -18.13 -22.69
N ALA A 107 -2.85 -18.19 -24.02
CA ALA A 107 -3.00 -19.44 -24.77
C ALA A 107 -1.91 -20.48 -24.41
N GLN A 108 -0.63 -20.08 -24.32
CA GLN A 108 0.43 -21.02 -23.89
C GLN A 108 0.24 -21.41 -22.42
N THR A 109 -0.13 -20.47 -21.56
CA THR A 109 -0.37 -20.74 -20.14
C THR A 109 -1.53 -21.72 -19.95
N GLN A 110 -2.60 -21.59 -20.73
CA GLN A 110 -3.75 -22.49 -20.71
C GLN A 110 -3.36 -23.92 -21.12
N GLN A 111 -2.41 -24.10 -22.03
CA GLN A 111 -1.87 -25.43 -22.37
C GLN A 111 -1.08 -26.07 -21.22
N GLN A 112 -0.52 -25.26 -20.31
CA GLN A 112 0.16 -25.74 -19.10
C GLN A 112 -0.81 -26.08 -17.96
N LEU A 113 -2.04 -25.54 -17.98
CA LEU A 113 -3.03 -25.74 -16.91
C LEU A 113 -3.79 -27.06 -17.09
N GLN A 114 -3.33 -28.09 -16.37
CA GLN A 114 -3.99 -29.39 -16.32
C GLN A 114 -5.10 -29.41 -15.27
N TRP A 115 -6.31 -29.00 -15.68
CA TRP A 115 -7.47 -28.91 -14.80
C TRP A 115 -7.94 -30.27 -14.27
N LYS A 116 -8.13 -30.35 -12.96
CA LYS A 116 -8.70 -31.50 -12.24
C LYS A 116 -9.92 -31.06 -11.44
N PRO A 117 -10.96 -31.90 -11.29
CA PRO A 117 -12.08 -31.59 -10.41
C PRO A 117 -11.63 -31.50 -8.95
N THR A 118 -12.20 -30.56 -8.18
CA THR A 118 -12.01 -30.50 -6.73
C THR A 118 -13.12 -31.27 -6.01
N ALA A 119 -12.90 -31.61 -4.73
CA ALA A 119 -13.91 -32.30 -3.91
C ALA A 119 -15.21 -31.48 -3.73
N THR A 120 -15.13 -30.16 -3.89
CA THR A 120 -16.26 -29.23 -3.79
C THR A 120 -16.96 -29.00 -5.14
N GLY A 121 -16.55 -29.69 -6.22
CA GLY A 121 -17.14 -29.57 -7.56
C GLY A 121 -16.57 -28.45 -8.44
N GLY A 122 -15.52 -27.76 -7.95
CA GLY A 122 -14.75 -26.78 -8.71
C GLY A 122 -13.68 -27.43 -9.59
N LYS A 123 -12.74 -26.62 -10.07
CA LYS A 123 -11.57 -27.08 -10.85
C LYS A 123 -10.28 -26.51 -10.27
N VAL A 124 -9.21 -27.29 -10.26
CA VAL A 124 -7.89 -26.85 -9.82
C VAL A 124 -6.82 -27.21 -10.85
N ALA A 125 -5.85 -26.32 -11.06
CA ALA A 125 -4.67 -26.55 -11.88
C ALA A 125 -3.46 -25.81 -11.27
N ALA A 126 -2.25 -26.27 -11.56
CA ALA A 126 -1.04 -25.59 -11.10
C ALA A 126 0.11 -25.68 -12.11
N ILE A 127 0.99 -24.68 -12.07
CA ILE A 127 2.24 -24.61 -12.84
C ILE A 127 3.37 -24.31 -11.84
N SER A 128 4.41 -25.14 -11.84
CA SER A 128 5.60 -24.99 -11.01
C SER A 128 6.74 -24.44 -11.87
N PHE A 129 7.29 -23.30 -11.45
CA PHE A 129 8.39 -22.62 -12.09
C PHE A 129 9.65 -22.82 -11.26
N SER A 130 10.73 -23.28 -11.88
CA SER A 130 12.04 -23.45 -11.24
C SER A 130 13.11 -22.66 -11.99
N ALA A 131 14.08 -22.12 -11.26
CA ALA A 131 15.23 -21.43 -11.84
C ALA A 131 16.51 -21.84 -11.12
N GLU A 132 17.38 -22.56 -11.81
CA GLU A 132 18.63 -23.07 -11.24
C GLU A 132 19.48 -21.95 -10.64
N GLY A 133 19.90 -22.14 -9.38
CA GLY A 133 20.77 -21.20 -8.66
C GLY A 133 20.05 -19.98 -8.07
N ALA A 134 18.72 -19.86 -8.21
CA ALA A 134 17.97 -18.80 -7.56
C ALA A 134 17.87 -19.04 -6.05
N TYR A 135 17.96 -17.98 -5.25
CA TYR A 135 17.65 -18.01 -3.82
C TYR A 135 16.17 -17.74 -3.54
N GLY A 136 15.45 -17.23 -4.54
CA GLY A 136 14.05 -16.86 -4.46
C GLY A 136 13.47 -16.66 -5.86
N LEU A 137 12.15 -16.80 -5.98
CA LEU A 137 11.43 -16.60 -7.22
C LEU A 137 10.17 -15.79 -6.98
N ARG A 138 10.01 -14.72 -7.77
CA ARG A 138 8.76 -13.98 -7.89
C ARG A 138 8.18 -14.18 -9.28
N LEU A 139 6.94 -14.64 -9.36
CA LEU A 139 6.25 -14.81 -10.64
C LEU A 139 5.57 -13.50 -11.01
N GLY A 140 5.83 -13.01 -12.23
CA GLY A 140 5.12 -11.88 -12.80
C GLY A 140 3.85 -12.36 -13.48
N VAL A 141 2.74 -12.37 -12.74
CA VAL A 141 1.45 -12.90 -13.18
C VAL A 141 0.63 -11.78 -13.83
N VAL A 142 0.40 -11.88 -15.14
CA VAL A 142 -0.51 -10.98 -15.86
C VAL A 142 -1.91 -11.56 -15.80
N VAL A 143 -2.87 -10.81 -15.26
CA VAL A 143 -4.26 -11.25 -15.12
C VAL A 143 -5.18 -10.28 -15.84
N LYS A 144 -5.88 -10.75 -16.86
CA LYS A 144 -6.85 -9.95 -17.63
C LYS A 144 -8.30 -10.30 -17.30
N ALA A 145 -8.57 -11.58 -17.09
CA ALA A 145 -9.88 -12.07 -16.70
C ALA A 145 -9.75 -13.36 -15.89
N LEU A 146 -10.52 -13.45 -14.81
CA LEU A 146 -10.71 -14.67 -14.03
C LEU A 146 -12.20 -14.82 -13.72
N PRO A 147 -12.74 -16.05 -13.69
CA PRO A 147 -14.05 -16.30 -13.12
C PRO A 147 -14.17 -15.73 -11.71
N GLN A 148 -15.32 -15.14 -11.37
CA GLN A 148 -15.62 -14.72 -9.99
C GLN A 148 -15.41 -15.88 -9.03
N GLY A 149 -14.88 -15.61 -7.84
CA GLY A 149 -14.54 -16.65 -6.85
C GLY A 149 -13.29 -17.48 -7.17
N THR A 150 -12.52 -17.14 -8.21
CA THR A 150 -11.21 -17.78 -8.43
C THR A 150 -10.27 -17.47 -7.26
N VAL A 151 -9.55 -18.48 -6.78
CA VAL A 151 -8.52 -18.37 -5.74
C VAL A 151 -7.17 -18.72 -6.33
N LEU A 152 -6.16 -17.89 -6.06
CA LEU A 152 -4.77 -18.14 -6.44
C LEU A 152 -3.99 -18.53 -5.19
N ARG A 153 -3.09 -19.52 -5.34
CA ARG A 153 -2.13 -19.90 -4.30
C ARG A 153 -0.70 -19.92 -4.83
N VAL A 154 0.25 -19.54 -3.99
CA VAL A 154 1.69 -19.57 -4.28
C VAL A 154 2.42 -20.30 -3.16
N TYR A 155 3.28 -21.25 -3.53
CA TYR A 155 4.07 -22.08 -2.60
C TYR A 155 5.23 -22.75 -3.34
N SER A 156 6.20 -23.32 -2.61
CA SER A 156 7.17 -24.26 -3.19
C SER A 156 6.67 -25.70 -3.01
N GLN A 157 6.95 -26.61 -3.95
CA GLN A 157 6.56 -28.02 -3.78
C GLN A 157 7.16 -28.65 -2.52
N ALA A 158 8.34 -28.21 -2.09
CA ALA A 158 8.98 -28.65 -0.85
C ALA A 158 8.19 -28.26 0.42
N ASN A 159 7.36 -27.21 0.35
CA ASN A 159 6.51 -26.76 1.46
C ASN A 159 5.08 -26.45 0.99
N ALA A 160 4.46 -27.41 0.31
CA ALA A 160 3.10 -27.26 -0.23
C ALA A 160 1.99 -27.08 0.83
N SER A 161 2.32 -27.29 2.12
CA SER A 161 1.45 -27.01 3.25
C SER A 161 1.37 -25.53 3.61
N LYS A 162 2.41 -24.72 3.38
CA LYS A 162 2.40 -23.28 3.67
C LYS A 162 2.20 -22.51 2.38
N VAL A 163 1.02 -21.91 2.21
CA VAL A 163 0.63 -21.24 0.96
C VAL A 163 0.39 -19.77 1.20
N PHE A 164 0.82 -18.92 0.28
CA PHE A 164 0.20 -17.61 0.11
C PHE A 164 -1.09 -17.78 -0.69
N GLN A 165 -2.21 -17.25 -0.21
CA GLN A 165 -3.52 -17.32 -0.86
C GLN A 165 -4.11 -15.93 -1.04
N ILE A 166 -4.62 -15.66 -2.25
CA ILE A 166 -5.28 -14.41 -2.62
C ILE A 166 -6.47 -14.70 -3.54
N SER A 167 -7.53 -13.90 -3.50
CA SER A 167 -8.61 -14.02 -4.49
C SER A 167 -8.16 -13.42 -5.83
N GLY A 168 -8.64 -13.99 -6.94
CA GLY A 168 -8.40 -13.41 -8.27
C GLY A 168 -8.94 -11.99 -8.38
N GLN A 169 -9.99 -11.69 -7.63
CA GLN A 169 -10.61 -10.38 -7.56
C GLN A 169 -9.72 -9.33 -6.89
N GLU A 170 -9.02 -9.68 -5.81
CA GLU A 170 -8.05 -8.78 -5.18
C GLU A 170 -6.84 -8.54 -6.09
N VAL A 171 -6.40 -9.57 -6.84
CA VAL A 171 -5.33 -9.42 -7.85
C VAL A 171 -5.74 -8.44 -8.96
N LEU A 172 -6.96 -8.56 -9.50
CA LEU A 172 -7.49 -7.65 -10.52
C LEU A 172 -7.58 -6.20 -10.00
N GLN A 173 -7.99 -5.99 -8.75
CA GLN A 173 -8.04 -4.66 -8.13
C GLN A 173 -6.65 -4.01 -8.00
N ARG A 174 -5.60 -4.79 -7.72
CA ARG A 174 -4.22 -4.28 -7.68
C ARG A 174 -3.75 -3.84 -9.06
N ILE A 175 -4.02 -4.64 -10.09
CA ILE A 175 -3.70 -4.31 -11.49
C ILE A 175 -4.48 -3.06 -11.93
N GLU A 176 -5.75 -2.96 -11.55
CA GLU A 176 -6.54 -1.78 -11.85
C GLU A 176 -5.96 -0.51 -11.22
N ARG A 177 -5.52 -0.57 -9.95
CA ARG A 177 -4.90 0.57 -9.27
C ARG A 177 -3.69 1.10 -10.05
N ASN A 178 -2.88 0.20 -10.62
CA ASN A 178 -1.76 0.58 -11.47
C ASN A 178 -2.23 1.34 -12.72
N ALA A 179 -3.27 0.83 -13.39
CA ALA A 179 -3.85 1.47 -14.57
C ALA A 179 -4.47 2.84 -14.25
N GLN A 180 -5.15 2.98 -13.11
CA GLN A 180 -5.71 4.25 -12.63
C GLN A 180 -4.62 5.28 -12.31
N ALA A 181 -3.45 4.82 -11.86
CA ALA A 181 -2.25 5.66 -11.71
C ALA A 181 -1.54 5.96 -13.05
N GLY A 182 -2.09 5.52 -14.18
CA GLY A 182 -1.59 5.79 -15.52
C GLY A 182 -0.63 4.74 -16.08
N ASP A 183 -0.34 3.66 -15.35
CA ASP A 183 0.56 2.60 -15.81
C ASP A 183 -0.23 1.50 -16.54
N THR A 184 -0.29 1.61 -17.86
CA THR A 184 -0.89 0.59 -18.75
C THR A 184 0.14 -0.36 -19.36
N THR A 185 1.41 -0.26 -18.94
CA THR A 185 2.49 -1.12 -19.43
C THR A 185 2.34 -2.57 -18.93
N LEU A 186 3.23 -3.46 -19.37
CA LEU A 186 3.27 -4.82 -18.85
C LEU A 186 3.48 -4.86 -17.34
N ASP A 187 4.25 -3.93 -16.76
CA ASP A 187 4.47 -3.86 -15.31
C ASP A 187 3.17 -3.47 -14.59
N GLY A 188 2.42 -2.51 -15.11
CA GLY A 188 1.09 -2.15 -14.59
C GLY A 188 0.07 -3.28 -14.65
N GLN A 189 0.17 -4.14 -15.67
CA GLN A 189 -0.68 -5.34 -15.84
C GLN A 189 -0.22 -6.56 -15.03
N THR A 190 0.92 -6.47 -14.35
CA THR A 190 1.53 -7.61 -13.64
C THR A 190 1.26 -7.53 -12.14
N TRP A 191 0.74 -8.62 -11.58
CA TRP A 191 0.83 -8.90 -10.16
C TRP A 191 2.07 -9.73 -9.87
N TRP A 192 2.94 -9.24 -8.99
CA TRP A 192 4.12 -9.96 -8.54
C TRP A 192 3.80 -10.80 -7.29
N THR A 193 4.07 -12.10 -7.37
CA THR A 193 3.91 -12.97 -6.20
C THR A 193 4.89 -12.57 -5.08
N PRO A 194 4.60 -12.93 -3.82
CA PRO A 194 5.63 -12.98 -2.78
C PRO A 194 6.79 -13.88 -3.19
N ASP A 195 7.94 -13.68 -2.56
CA ASP A 195 9.07 -14.60 -2.69
C ASP A 195 8.79 -15.87 -1.88
N THR A 196 9.03 -17.04 -2.47
CA THR A 196 8.92 -18.34 -1.80
C THR A 196 10.17 -18.68 -0.99
N GLY A 197 11.27 -17.93 -1.14
CA GLY A 197 12.56 -18.21 -0.51
C GLY A 197 13.20 -19.50 -1.01
N SER A 198 12.85 -19.90 -2.25
CA SER A 198 13.30 -21.12 -2.92
C SER A 198 13.60 -20.80 -4.38
N ASP A 199 14.40 -21.65 -5.00
CA ASP A 199 14.59 -21.70 -6.46
C ASP A 199 13.34 -22.16 -7.24
N GLU A 200 12.21 -22.35 -6.55
CA GLU A 200 10.94 -22.83 -7.10
C GLU A 200 9.74 -22.03 -6.53
N ALA A 201 8.81 -21.68 -7.41
CA ALA A 201 7.51 -21.17 -7.06
C ALA A 201 6.41 -21.83 -7.91
N THR A 202 5.41 -22.39 -7.25
CA THR A 202 4.22 -22.98 -7.86
C THR A 202 3.07 -22.00 -7.77
N LEU A 203 2.47 -21.69 -8.93
CA LEU A 203 1.20 -20.97 -9.06
C LEU A 203 0.07 -21.99 -9.20
N GLU A 204 -0.87 -21.98 -8.27
CA GLU A 204 -2.10 -22.79 -8.27
C GLU A 204 -3.32 -21.89 -8.47
N LEU A 205 -4.24 -22.33 -9.30
CA LEU A 205 -5.54 -21.71 -9.53
C LEU A 205 -6.64 -22.68 -9.14
N GLU A 206 -7.58 -22.22 -8.32
CA GLU A 206 -8.82 -22.93 -8.00
C GLU A 206 -10.02 -22.11 -8.47
N LEU A 207 -10.80 -22.69 -9.38
CA LEU A 207 -12.03 -22.11 -9.91
C LEU A 207 -13.24 -22.68 -9.15
N PRO A 208 -14.28 -21.87 -8.89
CA PRO A 208 -15.48 -22.36 -8.22
C PRO A 208 -16.32 -23.28 -9.11
N VAL A 209 -17.33 -23.90 -8.50
CA VAL A 209 -18.28 -24.78 -9.19
C VAL A 209 -18.93 -24.05 -10.38
N GLY A 210 -19.02 -24.74 -11.52
CA GLY A 210 -19.67 -24.21 -12.71
C GLY A 210 -18.82 -23.20 -13.51
N ALA A 211 -17.63 -22.82 -13.03
CA ALA A 211 -16.75 -21.93 -13.77
C ALA A 211 -16.21 -22.59 -15.06
N ASP A 212 -16.27 -21.83 -16.15
CA ASP A 212 -15.65 -22.22 -17.41
C ASP A 212 -14.16 -21.86 -17.39
N ALA A 213 -13.32 -22.90 -17.37
CA ALA A 213 -11.88 -22.77 -17.40
C ALA A 213 -11.36 -22.16 -18.71
N SER A 214 -12.16 -22.13 -19.77
CA SER A 214 -11.82 -21.46 -21.03
C SER A 214 -11.72 -19.94 -20.90
N THR A 215 -12.39 -19.37 -19.90
CA THR A 215 -12.46 -17.91 -19.65
C THR A 215 -11.32 -17.37 -18.79
N VAL A 216 -10.42 -18.24 -18.33
CA VAL A 216 -9.21 -17.85 -17.60
C VAL A 216 -8.20 -17.22 -18.56
N ASP A 217 -7.99 -15.91 -18.43
CA ASP A 217 -7.02 -15.12 -19.20
C ASP A 217 -5.89 -14.64 -18.27
N ILE A 218 -4.90 -15.52 -18.11
CA ILE A 218 -3.73 -15.35 -17.24
C ILE A 218 -2.46 -15.77 -17.97
N SER A 219 -1.35 -15.06 -17.75
CA SER A 219 -0.03 -15.50 -18.21
C SER A 219 1.06 -15.19 -17.20
N VAL A 220 2.20 -15.87 -17.33
CA VAL A 220 3.41 -15.61 -16.54
C VAL A 220 4.55 -15.36 -17.52
N PRO A 221 4.65 -14.18 -18.14
CA PRO A 221 5.64 -13.92 -19.18
C PRO A 221 7.06 -13.75 -18.65
N ARG A 222 7.19 -13.35 -17.38
CA ARG A 222 8.47 -13.04 -16.74
C ARG A 222 8.48 -13.56 -15.30
N VAL A 223 9.65 -13.97 -14.83
CA VAL A 223 9.92 -14.17 -13.40
C VAL A 223 11.08 -13.28 -12.98
N SER A 224 11.13 -12.94 -11.70
CA SER A 224 12.32 -12.34 -11.09
C SER A 224 13.12 -13.44 -10.41
N HIS A 225 14.31 -13.72 -10.94
CA HIS A 225 15.29 -14.64 -10.38
C HIS A 225 16.09 -13.91 -9.31
N ILE A 226 15.81 -14.18 -8.03
CA ILE A 226 16.54 -13.58 -6.92
C ILE A 226 17.91 -14.27 -6.81
N PHE A 227 18.99 -13.53 -7.09
CA PHE A 227 20.35 -14.07 -7.14
C PHE A 227 21.17 -13.75 -5.89
N GLU A 228 20.68 -12.84 -5.05
CA GLU A 228 21.20 -12.65 -3.70
C GLU A 228 20.36 -13.42 -2.70
N ASN A 229 20.97 -13.97 -1.65
CA ASN A 229 20.19 -14.58 -0.60
C ASN A 229 19.64 -13.49 0.32
N LEU A 230 18.36 -13.17 0.11
CA LEU A 230 17.64 -12.16 0.88
C LEU A 230 16.77 -12.78 1.97
N SER A 231 16.82 -14.10 2.11
CA SER A 231 15.93 -14.88 2.96
C SER A 231 16.12 -14.52 4.43
N ILE A 232 15.01 -14.50 5.18
CA ILE A 232 15.02 -14.68 6.63
C ILE A 232 15.62 -16.09 6.85
N PRO A 233 16.84 -16.23 7.41
CA PRO A 233 17.53 -17.51 7.44
C PRO A 233 16.70 -18.56 8.20
N THR A 234 16.68 -19.80 7.74
CA THR A 234 16.24 -20.90 8.61
C THR A 234 17.22 -21.07 9.77
N GLU A 235 16.79 -21.69 10.89
CA GLU A 235 17.62 -21.87 12.10
C GLU A 235 18.99 -22.51 11.81
N ALA A 236 19.09 -23.32 10.75
CA ALA A 236 20.32 -23.97 10.28
C ALA A 236 21.26 -23.07 9.44
N GLU A 237 20.77 -21.99 8.85
CA GLU A 237 21.50 -21.11 7.90
C GLU A 237 22.06 -19.84 8.55
N LEU A 238 21.78 -19.62 9.85
CA LEU A 238 22.06 -18.37 10.56
C LEU A 238 23.54 -17.96 10.66
N SER A 239 24.50 -18.84 10.37
CA SER A 239 25.94 -18.54 10.59
C SER A 239 26.68 -17.93 9.40
N THR A 240 26.14 -17.97 8.18
CA THR A 240 26.93 -17.66 6.97
C THR A 240 26.61 -16.35 6.24
N LYS A 241 25.47 -15.69 6.49
CA LYS A 241 24.95 -14.62 5.58
C LYS A 241 24.50 -13.31 6.24
N ILE A 242 24.47 -13.25 7.56
CA ILE A 242 24.30 -12.00 8.28
C ILE A 242 25.65 -11.30 8.34
N ASN A 243 25.69 -9.97 8.21
CA ASN A 243 26.90 -9.16 8.21
C ASN A 243 27.67 -9.08 6.87
N GLU A 244 26.96 -9.04 5.74
CA GLU A 244 27.55 -8.77 4.41
C GLU A 244 27.81 -7.28 4.12
N SER A 245 27.24 -6.39 4.94
CA SER A 245 27.61 -4.97 4.90
C SER A 245 29.04 -4.77 5.38
N ALA A 246 29.72 -3.73 4.88
CA ALA A 246 31.12 -3.49 5.23
C ALA A 246 31.33 -3.28 6.75
N SER A 247 32.50 -3.71 7.24
CA SER A 247 32.77 -3.87 8.69
C SER A 247 32.64 -2.61 9.57
N CYS A 248 32.63 -1.40 8.99
CA CYS A 248 32.45 -0.16 9.76
C CYS A 248 30.99 0.13 10.12
N HIS A 249 30.03 -0.59 9.56
CA HIS A 249 28.63 -0.44 9.93
C HIS A 249 28.40 -0.88 11.37
N LEU A 250 27.58 -0.10 12.07
CA LEU A 250 27.29 -0.30 13.48
C LEU A 250 25.94 -0.98 13.61
N ASP A 251 25.88 -2.10 14.33
CA ASP A 251 24.63 -2.78 14.62
C ASP A 251 23.71 -1.86 15.45
N ALA A 252 22.52 -1.56 14.92
CA ALA A 252 21.59 -0.65 15.59
C ALA A 252 21.17 -1.18 16.96
N THR A 253 21.19 -2.50 17.18
CA THR A 253 20.85 -3.12 18.48
C THR A 253 21.82 -2.71 19.60
N CYS A 254 23.04 -2.25 19.27
CA CYS A 254 24.00 -1.75 20.25
C CYS A 254 23.68 -0.35 20.81
N TYR A 255 22.69 0.35 20.24
CA TYR A 255 22.41 1.77 20.54
C TYR A 255 20.98 1.93 21.07
N ASP A 256 20.80 1.72 22.38
CA ASP A 256 19.47 1.77 23.02
C ASP A 256 18.84 3.16 23.07
N THR A 257 19.62 4.22 22.86
CA THR A 257 19.09 5.57 22.65
C THR A 257 18.08 5.63 21.49
N TYR A 258 18.20 4.75 20.50
CA TYR A 258 17.32 4.71 19.32
C TYR A 258 16.36 3.51 19.35
N ALA A 259 16.08 2.97 20.55
CA ALA A 259 15.27 1.77 20.72
C ALA A 259 13.91 1.82 20.02
N THR A 260 13.27 2.96 20.13
CA THR A 260 11.94 3.22 19.58
C THR A 260 12.01 3.36 18.06
N GLU A 261 12.91 4.19 17.55
CA GLU A 261 13.02 4.52 16.12
C GLU A 261 13.48 3.33 15.29
N ARG A 262 14.26 2.40 15.85
CA ARG A 262 14.59 1.12 15.21
C ARG A 262 13.34 0.34 14.77
N ASN A 263 12.21 0.51 15.45
CA ASN A 263 10.95 -0.18 15.13
C ASN A 263 10.11 0.54 14.06
N ALA A 264 10.53 1.72 13.60
CA ALA A 264 9.88 2.44 12.50
C ALA A 264 10.45 2.06 11.13
N VAL A 265 11.64 1.45 11.10
CA VAL A 265 12.40 1.16 9.89
C VAL A 265 12.13 -0.26 9.41
N ALA A 266 11.90 -0.40 8.10
CA ALA A 266 11.74 -1.70 7.45
C ALA A 266 12.66 -1.83 6.24
N ARG A 267 13.16 -3.05 6.03
CA ARG A 267 13.83 -3.45 4.78
C ARG A 267 12.77 -3.64 3.71
N MET A 268 13.02 -3.16 2.50
CA MET A 268 12.07 -3.18 1.40
C MET A 268 12.57 -4.03 0.24
N LEU A 269 11.70 -4.85 -0.33
CA LEU A 269 11.90 -5.48 -1.63
C LEU A 269 10.76 -5.09 -2.57
N PHE A 270 11.07 -4.70 -3.80
CA PHE A 270 10.07 -4.36 -4.82
C PHE A 270 10.57 -4.77 -6.20
N THR A 271 9.68 -4.84 -7.19
CA THR A 271 10.02 -5.23 -8.55
C THR A 271 9.74 -4.08 -9.52
N SER A 272 10.70 -3.78 -10.39
CA SER A 272 10.57 -2.83 -11.50
C SER A 272 11.17 -3.45 -12.75
N GLY A 273 10.45 -3.45 -13.88
CA GLY A 273 10.93 -4.08 -15.11
C GLY A 273 11.25 -5.58 -14.99
N ALA A 274 10.57 -6.30 -14.08
CA ALA A 274 10.86 -7.69 -13.68
C ALA A 274 12.19 -7.93 -12.93
N ASN A 275 12.99 -6.91 -12.68
CA ASN A 275 14.12 -6.97 -11.75
C ASN A 275 13.62 -6.68 -10.32
N THR A 276 14.17 -7.39 -9.33
CA THR A 276 13.86 -7.11 -7.92
C THR A 276 14.95 -6.25 -7.33
N TYR A 277 14.54 -5.26 -6.56
CA TYR A 277 15.40 -4.26 -5.94
C TYR A 277 15.15 -4.21 -4.44
N LEU A 278 16.16 -3.73 -3.74
CA LEU A 278 16.23 -3.61 -2.30
C LEU A 278 16.50 -2.14 -1.92
N CYS A 279 15.71 -1.65 -0.98
CA CYS A 279 15.85 -0.33 -0.34
C CYS A 279 15.46 -0.39 1.15
N THR A 280 15.46 0.76 1.80
CA THR A 280 14.96 0.98 3.16
C THR A 280 13.78 1.94 3.14
N GLY A 281 12.86 1.81 4.09
CA GLY A 281 11.82 2.82 4.32
C GLY A 281 11.47 2.99 5.79
N THR A 282 10.68 4.02 6.11
CA THR A 282 10.34 4.41 7.48
C THR A 282 8.85 4.72 7.61
N LEU A 283 8.18 4.10 8.59
CA LEU A 283 6.79 4.38 8.94
C LEU A 283 6.68 5.77 9.60
N LEU A 284 5.74 6.60 9.16
CA LEU A 284 5.53 7.96 9.66
C LEU A 284 4.19 8.10 10.36
N ASN A 285 4.19 8.86 11.46
CA ASN A 285 2.96 9.31 12.08
C ASN A 285 2.26 10.41 11.27
N ASP A 286 0.95 10.57 11.44
CA ASP A 286 0.21 11.75 11.00
C ASP A 286 -0.24 12.59 12.20
N SER A 287 -0.62 13.85 11.97
CA SER A 287 -0.98 14.80 13.02
C SER A 287 -2.19 14.39 13.88
N ARG A 288 -2.95 13.37 13.46
CA ARG A 288 -4.08 12.80 14.22
C ARG A 288 -3.73 11.46 14.87
N SER A 289 -2.52 10.94 14.66
CA SER A 289 -2.11 9.60 15.09
C SER A 289 -3.14 8.53 14.68
N SER A 290 -3.59 8.58 13.43
CA SER A 290 -4.72 7.79 12.94
C SER A 290 -4.40 6.30 12.74
N GLY A 291 -3.12 5.93 12.80
CA GLY A 291 -2.64 4.60 12.44
C GLY A 291 -2.76 4.28 10.96
N THR A 292 -2.90 5.29 10.10
CA THR A 292 -2.74 5.10 8.66
C THR A 292 -1.26 4.84 8.35
N PRO A 293 -0.90 3.72 7.71
CA PRO A 293 0.49 3.29 7.55
C PRO A 293 1.23 4.04 6.44
N TYR A 294 1.45 5.34 6.66
CA TYR A 294 2.25 6.17 5.77
C TYR A 294 3.72 5.75 5.86
N PHE A 295 4.31 5.43 4.72
CA PHE A 295 5.64 4.83 4.65
C PHE A 295 6.52 5.63 3.69
N LEU A 296 7.57 6.22 4.24
CA LEU A 296 8.52 7.09 3.55
C LEU A 296 9.65 6.25 2.95
N THR A 297 10.00 6.53 1.69
CA THR A 297 11.16 5.96 1.01
C THR A 297 11.68 6.94 -0.05
N ALA A 298 12.66 6.54 -0.86
CA ALA A 298 13.22 7.33 -1.94
C ALA A 298 12.42 7.18 -3.24
N ASN A 299 12.33 8.26 -4.03
CA ASN A 299 11.70 8.23 -5.35
C ASN A 299 12.44 7.29 -6.32
N HIS A 300 13.77 7.25 -6.27
CA HIS A 300 14.54 6.33 -7.11
C HIS A 300 14.36 4.86 -6.72
N CYS A 301 13.80 4.57 -5.54
CA CYS A 301 13.35 3.23 -5.19
C CYS A 301 11.96 3.00 -5.77
N ILE A 302 10.97 3.82 -5.40
CA ILE A 302 9.58 3.67 -5.86
C ILE A 302 9.09 4.99 -6.41
N SER A 303 8.82 5.01 -7.72
CA SER A 303 8.30 6.17 -8.46
C SER A 303 6.98 5.88 -9.16
N LYS A 304 6.57 4.60 -9.24
CA LYS A 304 5.35 4.15 -9.91
C LYS A 304 4.46 3.32 -8.98
N GLN A 305 3.15 3.35 -9.25
CA GLN A 305 2.19 2.56 -8.51
C GLN A 305 2.39 1.04 -8.72
N SER A 306 2.84 0.59 -9.89
CA SER A 306 3.17 -0.82 -10.15
C SER A 306 4.33 -1.34 -9.30
N GLU A 307 5.34 -0.49 -9.05
CA GLU A 307 6.44 -0.78 -8.12
C GLU A 307 5.92 -0.86 -6.68
N ALA A 308 5.12 0.12 -6.24
CA ALA A 308 4.49 0.13 -4.91
C ALA A 308 3.59 -1.10 -4.68
N ALA A 309 2.83 -1.53 -5.69
CA ALA A 309 1.97 -2.71 -5.62
C ALA A 309 2.75 -4.03 -5.43
N SER A 310 4.04 -4.05 -5.78
CA SER A 310 4.93 -5.20 -5.64
C SER A 310 5.73 -5.21 -4.33
N LEU A 311 5.58 -4.20 -3.48
CA LEU A 311 6.38 -4.00 -2.27
C LEU A 311 6.18 -5.13 -1.24
N GLN A 312 7.29 -5.66 -0.75
CA GLN A 312 7.39 -6.48 0.45
C GLN A 312 8.22 -5.74 1.49
N THR A 313 7.85 -5.82 2.78
CA THR A 313 8.57 -5.17 3.89
C THR A 313 8.90 -6.17 4.98
N ASP A 314 10.15 -6.14 5.45
CA ASP A 314 10.61 -6.92 6.60
C ASP A 314 10.80 -5.99 7.80
N TRP A 315 9.95 -6.15 8.80
CA TRP A 315 9.94 -5.38 10.04
C TRP A 315 10.78 -6.06 11.10
N PHE A 316 11.38 -5.27 11.99
CA PHE A 316 12.25 -5.76 13.06
C PHE A 316 13.39 -6.65 12.52
N PHE A 317 13.84 -6.38 11.29
CA PHE A 317 14.92 -7.11 10.62
C PHE A 317 16.28 -6.68 11.18
N ARG A 318 16.61 -7.15 12.38
CA ARG A 318 17.80 -6.75 13.14
C ARG A 318 18.32 -7.89 13.99
N SER A 319 19.48 -7.67 14.62
CA SER A 319 20.02 -8.60 15.60
C SER A 319 19.20 -8.60 16.89
N PRO A 320 19.01 -9.75 17.56
CA PRO A 320 18.31 -9.78 18.85
C PRO A 320 19.17 -9.20 19.99
N THR A 321 20.50 -9.28 19.88
CA THR A 321 21.47 -8.68 20.80
C THR A 321 22.64 -8.08 20.03
N CYS A 322 23.27 -7.06 20.60
CA CYS A 322 24.36 -6.30 19.98
C CYS A 322 25.45 -7.21 19.40
N ASN A 323 25.71 -7.07 18.09
CA ASN A 323 26.72 -7.79 17.33
C ASN A 323 26.57 -9.33 17.35
N SER A 324 25.41 -9.87 17.71
CA SER A 324 25.18 -11.33 17.68
C SER A 324 25.24 -11.91 16.27
N ARG A 325 25.02 -11.07 15.24
CA ARG A 325 24.96 -11.49 13.83
C ARG A 325 23.95 -12.61 13.60
N THR A 326 22.89 -12.66 14.39
CA THR A 326 21.75 -13.54 14.21
C THR A 326 20.51 -12.73 13.91
N LEU A 327 19.54 -13.28 13.17
CA LEU A 327 18.29 -12.57 12.90
C LEU A 327 17.36 -12.73 14.09
N SER A 328 16.71 -11.64 14.50
CA SER A 328 15.71 -11.65 15.54
C SER A 328 14.51 -12.52 15.15
N SER A 329 14.06 -13.39 16.05
CA SER A 329 12.81 -14.14 15.88
C SER A 329 11.56 -13.25 15.86
N ALA A 330 11.69 -11.97 16.23
CA ALA A 330 10.63 -10.98 16.12
C ALA A 330 10.45 -10.44 14.70
N THR A 331 11.30 -10.81 13.73
CA THR A 331 11.17 -10.36 12.34
C THR A 331 9.83 -10.78 11.74
N ILE A 332 9.14 -9.82 11.14
CA ILE A 332 7.81 -10.03 10.55
C ILE A 332 7.80 -9.47 9.13
N GLN A 333 7.37 -10.29 8.18
CA GLN A 333 7.21 -9.88 6.79
C GLN A 333 5.77 -9.46 6.47
N ARG A 334 5.63 -8.47 5.58
CA ARG A 334 4.39 -8.02 4.94
C ARG A 334 4.58 -7.99 3.42
N VAL A 335 3.59 -8.43 2.65
CA VAL A 335 3.76 -8.76 1.22
C VAL A 335 2.66 -8.22 0.31
N ASN A 336 1.71 -7.45 0.85
CA ASN A 336 0.56 -7.00 0.08
C ASN A 336 0.75 -5.69 -0.69
N GLY A 337 1.97 -5.16 -0.76
CA GLY A 337 2.26 -3.92 -1.49
C GLY A 337 1.72 -2.66 -0.81
N ALA A 338 1.65 -1.58 -1.58
CA ALA A 338 1.25 -0.25 -1.13
C ALA A 338 0.56 0.56 -2.24
N SER A 339 -0.17 1.60 -1.85
CA SER A 339 -0.53 2.72 -2.73
C SER A 339 0.59 3.76 -2.76
N LEU A 340 0.89 4.31 -3.93
CA LEU A 340 1.78 5.45 -4.11
C LEU A 340 0.98 6.75 -3.95
N LEU A 341 1.30 7.55 -2.92
CA LEU A 341 0.60 8.81 -2.65
C LEU A 341 1.32 10.00 -3.26
N TYR A 342 2.66 9.99 -3.18
CA TYR A 342 3.51 11.04 -3.71
C TYR A 342 4.87 10.46 -4.11
N ALA A 343 5.43 10.91 -5.22
CA ALA A 343 6.81 10.65 -5.62
C ALA A 343 7.36 11.89 -6.34
N SER A 344 8.59 12.28 -6.00
CA SER A 344 9.26 13.41 -6.61
C SER A 344 10.76 13.21 -6.67
N GLY A 345 11.32 13.33 -7.88
CA GLY A 345 12.77 13.36 -8.09
C GLY A 345 13.45 14.65 -7.61
N ALA A 346 12.69 15.71 -7.30
CA ALA A 346 13.28 16.99 -6.88
C ALA A 346 13.87 16.95 -5.45
N MET A 347 13.41 16.01 -4.63
CA MET A 347 13.90 15.70 -3.27
C MET A 347 14.19 14.21 -3.12
N ASP A 348 14.15 13.48 -4.22
CA ASP A 348 14.23 12.02 -4.27
C ASP A 348 13.39 11.32 -3.18
N MET A 349 12.12 11.70 -3.07
CA MET A 349 11.26 11.24 -1.96
C MET A 349 9.96 10.67 -2.48
N ALA A 350 9.53 9.56 -1.89
CA ALA A 350 8.24 8.95 -2.12
C ALA A 350 7.51 8.67 -0.80
N LEU A 351 6.21 8.94 -0.78
CA LEU A 351 5.30 8.59 0.31
C LEU A 351 4.31 7.54 -0.19
N LEU A 352 4.25 6.43 0.52
CA LEU A 352 3.37 5.31 0.26
C LEU A 352 2.33 5.18 1.39
N GLN A 353 1.23 4.50 1.12
CA GLN A 353 0.36 3.92 2.14
C GLN A 353 0.42 2.40 2.00
N LEU A 354 0.92 1.70 3.02
CA LEU A 354 0.99 0.24 2.99
C LEU A 354 -0.42 -0.36 2.99
N ASN A 355 -0.61 -1.43 2.22
CA ASN A 355 -1.87 -2.17 2.20
C ASN A 355 -2.03 -3.02 3.47
N ASP A 356 -0.93 -3.53 4.00
CA ASP A 356 -0.89 -4.27 5.25
C ASP A 356 -0.83 -3.34 6.46
N THR A 357 -1.55 -3.70 7.52
CA THR A 357 -1.30 -3.13 8.85
C THR A 357 0.13 -3.47 9.28
N PRO A 358 0.94 -2.49 9.70
CA PRO A 358 2.28 -2.77 10.21
C PRO A 358 2.18 -3.68 11.45
N PRO A 359 3.22 -4.42 11.82
CA PRO A 359 3.16 -5.31 12.98
C PRO A 359 2.93 -4.57 14.30
N ALA A 360 2.29 -5.25 15.27
CA ALA A 360 2.25 -4.76 16.64
C ALA A 360 3.66 -4.43 17.16
N GLY A 361 3.81 -3.30 17.85
CA GLY A 361 5.12 -2.80 18.30
C GLY A 361 5.93 -2.03 17.26
N ALA A 362 5.47 -1.95 16.00
CA ALA A 362 6.04 -1.04 15.01
C ALA A 362 5.82 0.42 15.46
N VAL A 363 6.75 1.30 15.12
CA VAL A 363 6.69 2.71 15.53
C VAL A 363 6.33 3.56 14.33
N PHE A 364 5.29 4.37 14.47
CA PHE A 364 5.02 5.47 13.55
C PHE A 364 5.95 6.61 13.96
N ALA A 365 7.04 6.82 13.21
CA ALA A 365 8.05 7.81 13.56
C ALA A 365 7.49 9.23 13.53
N GLY A 366 7.95 10.06 14.47
CA GLY A 366 7.72 11.48 14.45
C GLY A 366 8.49 12.15 13.32
N TRP A 367 8.09 13.37 12.95
CA TRP A 367 8.74 14.16 11.91
C TRP A 367 8.72 15.65 12.25
N ASP A 368 9.71 16.37 11.73
CA ASP A 368 9.87 17.81 11.88
C ASP A 368 9.99 18.44 10.47
N ALA A 369 8.93 19.10 10.04
CA ALA A 369 8.84 19.82 8.77
C ALA A 369 9.34 21.27 8.85
N GLY A 370 9.97 21.66 9.95
CA GLY A 370 10.68 22.92 10.07
C GLY A 370 12.03 22.90 9.34
N THR A 371 12.55 24.09 9.05
CA THR A 371 13.92 24.25 8.55
C THR A 371 14.92 23.80 9.63
N GLN A 372 15.88 22.97 9.25
CA GLN A 372 16.89 22.46 10.16
C GLN A 372 18.15 23.32 10.15
N ALA A 373 18.72 23.56 11.34
CA ALA A 373 19.99 24.27 11.48
C ALA A 373 21.17 23.38 11.03
N LEU A 374 22.19 23.98 10.43
CA LEU A 374 23.45 23.28 10.17
C LEU A 374 24.12 22.90 11.50
N SER A 375 25.01 21.91 11.47
CA SER A 375 25.62 21.26 12.63
C SER A 375 24.64 20.51 13.54
N THR A 376 23.36 20.40 13.17
CA THR A 376 22.39 19.55 13.86
C THR A 376 22.89 18.10 13.85
N SER A 377 22.92 17.48 15.03
CA SER A 377 23.23 16.04 15.18
C SER A 377 22.13 15.21 14.53
N VAL A 378 22.53 14.22 13.74
CA VAL A 378 21.62 13.35 13.00
C VAL A 378 22.00 11.88 13.10
N VAL A 379 20.99 11.03 12.93
CA VAL A 379 21.08 9.58 12.99
C VAL A 379 20.43 9.00 11.74
N GLY A 380 21.13 8.11 11.05
CA GLY A 380 20.56 7.28 9.98
C GLY A 380 20.34 5.86 10.49
N LEU A 381 19.14 5.31 10.28
CA LEU A 381 18.81 3.90 10.57
C LEU A 381 18.46 3.21 9.24
N HIS A 382 19.22 2.19 8.85
CA HIS A 382 19.17 1.69 7.48
C HIS A 382 19.61 0.23 7.31
N HIS A 383 19.31 -0.35 6.14
CA HIS A 383 19.69 -1.72 5.74
C HIS A 383 20.74 -1.70 4.63
N PRO A 384 22.03 -1.42 4.94
CA PRO A 384 23.09 -1.41 3.95
C PRO A 384 23.26 -2.83 3.40
N ARG A 385 23.25 -2.99 2.08
CA ARG A 385 23.26 -4.29 1.39
C ARG A 385 22.16 -5.25 1.86
N GLY A 386 21.07 -4.73 2.41
CA GLY A 386 19.95 -5.53 2.89
C GLY A 386 20.27 -6.33 4.15
N ASP A 387 21.40 -6.02 4.78
CA ASP A 387 21.82 -6.62 6.04
C ASP A 387 20.89 -6.20 7.20
N LEU A 388 21.13 -6.78 8.37
CA LEU A 388 20.46 -6.39 9.61
C LEU A 388 20.55 -4.87 9.83
N LEU A 389 19.51 -4.30 10.43
CA LEU A 389 19.42 -2.86 10.69
C LEU A 389 20.70 -2.29 11.33
N LYS A 390 21.27 -1.27 10.69
CA LYS A 390 22.47 -0.56 11.14
C LYS A 390 22.14 0.89 11.52
N VAL A 391 23.06 1.51 12.23
CA VAL A 391 23.02 2.93 12.59
C VAL A 391 24.25 3.68 12.09
N SER A 392 24.05 4.92 11.65
CA SER A 392 25.11 5.88 11.33
C SER A 392 24.86 7.19 12.07
N LEU A 393 25.92 7.79 12.62
CA LEU A 393 25.86 9.00 13.44
C LEU A 393 26.64 10.11 12.76
N GLY A 394 26.10 11.33 12.71
CA GLY A 394 26.72 12.42 11.98
C GLY A 394 26.08 13.78 12.26
N THR A 395 26.39 14.73 11.38
CA THR A 395 25.86 16.10 11.45
C THR A 395 25.45 16.64 10.09
N LEU A 396 24.45 17.51 10.06
CA LEU A 396 24.13 18.32 8.87
C LEU A 396 25.28 19.30 8.59
N ASN A 397 25.89 19.22 7.41
CA ASN A 397 27.02 20.06 7.05
C ASN A 397 26.60 21.30 6.23
N SER A 398 25.85 21.10 5.15
CA SER A 398 25.44 22.16 4.23
C SER A 398 24.13 21.82 3.50
N LEU A 399 23.58 22.80 2.79
CA LEU A 399 22.52 22.59 1.80
C LEU A 399 23.15 22.40 0.42
N ILE A 400 22.52 21.58 -0.41
CA ILE A 400 23.00 21.30 -1.77
C ILE A 400 21.85 20.96 -2.71
N SER A 401 22.09 21.12 -4.01
CA SER A 401 21.17 20.70 -5.07
C SER A 401 21.70 19.46 -5.76
N CYS A 402 20.88 18.43 -5.87
CA CYS A 402 21.21 17.19 -6.57
C CYS A 402 20.28 16.98 -7.76
N THR A 403 20.83 16.52 -8.89
CA THR A 403 20.07 16.21 -10.10
C THR A 403 20.44 14.83 -10.63
N PRO A 404 19.44 14.02 -11.06
CA PRO A 404 19.71 12.73 -11.68
C PRO A 404 20.44 12.93 -13.01
N THR A 405 21.44 12.10 -13.26
CA THR A 405 22.21 12.04 -14.52
C THR A 405 21.91 10.77 -15.31
N SER A 406 21.40 9.73 -14.65
CA SER A 406 20.80 8.52 -15.24
C SER A 406 19.83 7.88 -14.23
N GLU A 407 19.29 6.70 -14.54
CA GLU A 407 18.45 5.94 -13.59
C GLU A 407 19.18 5.57 -12.29
N THR A 408 20.50 5.43 -12.36
CA THR A 408 21.35 4.94 -11.26
C THR A 408 22.45 5.93 -10.89
N GLN A 409 22.36 7.20 -11.29
CA GLN A 409 23.40 8.19 -11.00
C GLN A 409 22.80 9.57 -10.80
N PHE A 410 23.47 10.37 -9.98
CA PHE A 410 23.16 11.77 -9.78
C PHE A 410 24.44 12.58 -9.57
N GLN A 411 24.31 13.89 -9.68
CA GLN A 411 25.37 14.85 -9.37
C GLN A 411 24.83 15.92 -8.43
N CYS A 412 25.64 16.35 -7.47
CA CYS A 412 25.27 17.41 -6.52
C CYS A 412 26.24 18.59 -6.61
N SER A 413 25.71 19.80 -6.55
CA SER A 413 26.52 21.03 -6.58
C SER A 413 25.83 22.20 -5.88
N GLY A 414 26.59 23.25 -5.61
CA GLY A 414 26.12 24.47 -4.97
C GLY A 414 26.09 24.40 -3.45
N THR A 415 25.59 25.48 -2.84
CA THR A 415 25.51 25.68 -1.38
C THR A 415 24.08 25.94 -0.88
N THR A 416 23.11 25.80 -1.79
CA THR A 416 21.68 25.90 -1.54
C THR A 416 20.97 24.76 -2.27
N GLY A 417 19.81 24.35 -1.78
CA GLY A 417 18.99 23.37 -2.48
C GLY A 417 18.09 22.54 -1.58
N ASN A 418 17.54 21.49 -2.20
CA ASN A 418 16.52 20.63 -1.62
C ASN A 418 17.11 19.38 -0.94
N TYR A 419 18.43 19.34 -0.75
CA TYR A 419 19.12 18.25 -0.08
C TYR A 419 19.99 18.77 1.07
N TYR A 420 20.09 17.97 2.13
CA TYR A 420 21.12 18.08 3.14
C TYR A 420 22.36 17.29 2.71
N GLN A 421 23.52 17.91 2.87
CA GLN A 421 24.78 17.18 2.90
C GLN A 421 25.06 16.72 4.34
N VAL A 422 25.25 15.42 4.53
CA VAL A 422 25.50 14.79 5.83
C VAL A 422 26.91 14.22 5.87
N ASN A 423 27.65 14.58 6.91
CA ASN A 423 28.96 13.98 7.19
C ASN A 423 28.80 13.01 8.36
N TRP A 424 29.22 11.75 8.16
CA TRP A 424 29.22 10.74 9.20
C TRP A 424 30.45 10.86 10.10
N THR A 425 30.24 10.74 11.41
CA THR A 425 31.31 10.58 12.40
C THR A 425 31.47 9.12 12.83
N GLN A 426 30.41 8.33 12.73
CA GLN A 426 30.43 6.88 12.93
C GLN A 426 29.48 6.18 11.94
N GLY A 427 29.90 5.02 11.43
CA GLY A 427 29.17 4.30 10.39
C GLY A 427 29.19 5.03 9.04
N THR A 428 28.42 4.51 8.09
CA THR A 428 28.27 5.00 6.70
C THR A 428 27.00 4.42 6.09
N THR A 429 26.71 4.67 4.81
CA THR A 429 25.62 4.02 4.07
C THR A 429 26.19 3.19 2.91
N GLU A 430 25.39 2.25 2.38
CA GLU A 430 25.73 1.46 1.19
C GLU A 430 24.47 1.23 0.33
N GLY A 431 24.62 0.63 -0.86
CA GLY A 431 23.47 0.24 -1.68
C GLY A 431 22.47 -0.60 -0.87
N GLY A 432 21.19 -0.20 -0.86
CA GLY A 432 20.15 -0.76 0.02
C GLY A 432 19.74 0.16 1.17
N SER A 433 20.63 1.07 1.59
CA SER A 433 20.29 2.13 2.56
C SER A 433 19.33 3.16 1.96
N SER A 434 19.30 3.32 0.63
CA SER A 434 18.42 4.24 -0.10
C SER A 434 17.00 4.27 0.45
N GLY A 435 16.45 5.46 0.66
CA GLY A 435 15.12 5.64 1.23
C GLY A 435 15.05 5.63 2.76
N SER A 436 16.14 5.33 3.47
CA SER A 436 16.19 5.45 4.93
C SER A 436 15.99 6.89 5.40
N ALA A 437 15.22 7.08 6.46
CA ALA A 437 15.03 8.39 7.07
C ALA A 437 16.28 8.90 7.81
N LEU A 438 16.46 10.22 7.81
CA LEU A 438 17.41 10.94 8.65
C LEU A 438 16.68 11.51 9.87
N PHE A 439 17.11 11.10 11.07
CA PHE A 439 16.50 11.52 12.32
C PHE A 439 17.30 12.64 12.98
N LYS A 440 16.66 13.79 13.21
CA LYS A 440 17.17 14.89 14.04
C LYS A 440 17.27 14.45 15.48
N GLY A 441 18.48 14.48 16.05
CA GLY A 441 18.73 14.04 17.42
C GLY A 441 18.29 12.60 17.72
N GLY A 442 18.03 11.80 16.69
CA GLY A 442 17.52 10.44 16.80
C GLY A 442 16.02 10.28 17.03
N THR A 443 15.18 11.33 16.94
CA THR A 443 13.74 11.24 17.28
C THR A 443 12.79 11.61 16.14
N HIS A 444 13.12 12.63 15.35
CA HIS A 444 12.22 13.18 14.32
C HIS A 444 12.83 13.07 12.93
N VAL A 445 12.06 12.51 11.99
CA VAL A 445 12.44 12.46 10.57
C VAL A 445 12.52 13.87 9.99
N ILE A 446 13.64 14.17 9.33
CA ILE A 446 13.90 15.46 8.65
C ILE A 446 14.38 15.30 7.20
N GLY A 447 14.61 14.06 6.74
CA GLY A 447 14.97 13.81 5.35
C GLY A 447 15.04 12.33 5.00
N THR A 448 15.35 12.05 3.74
CA THR A 448 15.41 10.68 3.16
C THR A 448 16.68 10.49 2.37
N LEU A 449 17.39 9.37 2.53
CA LEU A 449 18.64 9.12 1.83
C LEU A 449 18.40 8.98 0.33
N TYR A 450 19.06 9.83 -0.47
CA TYR A 450 19.22 9.62 -1.91
C TYR A 450 20.43 8.72 -2.17
N GLY A 451 21.58 9.08 -1.59
CA GLY A 451 22.83 8.34 -1.72
C GLY A 451 24.02 9.26 -1.49
N GLY A 452 25.22 8.79 -1.81
CA GLY A 452 26.43 9.58 -1.67
C GLY A 452 27.67 8.80 -2.01
N GLY A 453 28.82 9.38 -1.71
CA GLY A 453 30.12 8.73 -1.91
C GLY A 453 30.72 8.20 -0.61
N SER A 454 30.00 8.25 0.51
CA SER A 454 30.51 7.72 1.77
C SER A 454 30.69 6.20 1.69
N SER A 455 31.72 5.70 2.35
CA SER A 455 31.94 4.26 2.51
C SER A 455 32.86 4.02 3.72
N CYS A 456 33.08 2.76 4.08
CA CYS A 456 34.02 2.43 5.16
C CYS A 456 35.46 2.89 4.90
N THR A 457 35.83 3.16 3.64
CA THR A 457 37.16 3.69 3.28
C THR A 457 37.11 5.17 2.90
N ALA A 458 35.93 5.70 2.54
CA ALA A 458 35.72 7.09 2.16
C ALA A 458 34.92 7.84 3.24
N THR A 459 35.45 7.90 4.45
CA THR A 459 34.74 8.39 5.65
C THR A 459 34.52 9.91 5.70
N THR A 460 35.21 10.67 4.85
CA THR A 460 35.06 12.13 4.76
C THR A 460 34.16 12.57 3.61
N VAL A 461 33.73 11.63 2.76
CA VAL A 461 32.84 11.91 1.63
C VAL A 461 31.40 11.89 2.14
N PRO A 462 30.58 12.91 1.81
CA PRO A 462 29.24 13.01 2.37
C PRO A 462 28.24 12.07 1.70
N ASP A 463 27.11 11.91 2.39
CA ASP A 463 25.85 11.48 1.80
C ASP A 463 24.86 12.64 1.66
N TYR A 464 23.88 12.45 0.80
CA TYR A 464 22.88 13.44 0.43
C TYR A 464 21.48 12.94 0.77
N TYR A 465 20.77 13.75 1.54
CA TYR A 465 19.42 13.45 2.02
C TYR A 465 18.43 14.47 1.49
N GLY A 466 17.39 14.01 0.81
CA GLY A 466 16.26 14.85 0.39
C GLY A 466 15.58 15.50 1.58
N ARG A 467 15.32 16.79 1.50
CA ARG A 467 14.77 17.59 2.59
C ARG A 467 13.28 17.34 2.82
N PHE A 468 12.92 16.90 4.02
CA PHE A 468 11.53 16.62 4.38
C PHE A 468 10.67 17.88 4.40
N ASP A 469 11.19 19.01 4.90
CA ASP A 469 10.45 20.28 4.94
C ASP A 469 10.03 20.75 3.53
N VAL A 470 10.87 20.53 2.52
CA VAL A 470 10.54 20.88 1.13
C VAL A 470 9.47 19.95 0.56
N ALA A 471 9.62 18.64 0.72
CA ALA A 471 8.62 17.67 0.25
C ALA A 471 7.28 17.81 1.00
N PHE A 472 7.31 18.11 2.29
CA PHE A 472 6.14 18.36 3.12
C PHE A 472 5.34 19.55 2.61
N ASN A 473 6.03 20.67 2.34
CA ASN A 473 5.40 21.86 1.79
C ASN A 473 4.85 21.64 0.39
N ALA A 474 5.53 20.83 -0.43
CA ALA A 474 5.10 20.48 -1.77
C ALA A 474 3.83 19.61 -1.78
N ALA A 475 3.79 18.54 -0.97
CA ALA A 475 2.66 17.60 -0.99
C ALA A 475 2.41 16.84 0.32
N LEU A 476 3.42 16.44 1.10
CA LEU A 476 3.20 15.47 2.20
C LEU A 476 2.22 15.97 3.26
N LYS A 477 2.12 17.29 3.47
CA LYS A 477 1.15 17.90 4.40
C LYS A 477 -0.31 17.51 4.15
N ASN A 478 -0.65 17.12 2.90
CA ASN A 478 -2.00 16.69 2.55
C ASN A 478 -2.41 15.41 3.30
N TRP A 479 -1.44 14.55 3.62
CA TRP A 479 -1.62 13.29 4.33
C TRP A 479 -1.17 13.35 5.79
N LEU A 480 -0.08 14.06 6.07
CA LEU A 480 0.56 14.07 7.39
C LEU A 480 0.05 15.20 8.31
N SER A 481 -0.50 16.29 7.77
CA SER A 481 -0.86 17.49 8.55
C SER A 481 -2.28 17.98 8.23
N SER A 482 -3.24 17.09 8.03
CA SER A 482 -4.63 17.50 7.78
C SER A 482 -5.13 18.37 8.95
N ALA A 483 -5.28 19.68 8.68
CA ALA A 483 -5.50 20.73 9.69
C ALA A 483 -6.93 20.77 10.26
N THR A 484 -7.82 19.91 9.78
CA THR A 484 -9.18 19.77 10.28
C THR A 484 -9.31 18.40 10.92
N PRO A 485 -9.55 18.30 12.25
CA PRO A 485 -10.13 17.10 12.81
C PRO A 485 -11.41 16.83 12.00
N PRO A 486 -11.66 15.61 11.48
CA PRO A 486 -13.01 15.35 10.98
C PRO A 486 -13.95 15.67 12.14
N THR A 487 -14.84 16.65 11.95
CA THR A 487 -16.01 16.83 12.80
C THR A 487 -16.96 15.71 12.43
N GLY A 488 -16.60 14.53 12.90
CA GLY A 488 -17.16 13.24 12.58
C GLY A 488 -16.41 12.24 13.45
N PRO A 489 -17.03 11.11 13.80
CA PRO A 489 -16.38 10.23 14.74
C PRO A 489 -15.13 9.58 14.15
N THR A 490 -14.37 8.90 15.02
CA THR A 490 -13.14 8.14 14.74
C THR A 490 -13.04 7.63 13.30
N GLY A 491 -11.87 7.86 12.68
CA GLY A 491 -11.59 7.74 11.25
C GLY A 491 -12.19 6.55 10.50
N ARG A 492 -12.23 6.67 9.18
CA ARG A 492 -12.89 5.68 8.30
C ARG A 492 -12.34 4.28 8.55
N VAL A 493 -13.23 3.30 8.51
CA VAL A 493 -12.90 1.88 8.63
C VAL A 493 -13.02 1.20 7.28
N PRO A 494 -12.23 0.14 7.01
CA PRO A 494 -12.40 -0.66 5.81
C PRO A 494 -13.77 -1.33 5.76
N VAL A 495 -14.33 -1.43 4.56
CA VAL A 495 -15.45 -2.31 4.25
C VAL A 495 -14.92 -3.49 3.46
N TYR A 496 -15.13 -4.67 4.04
CA TYR A 496 -14.67 -5.95 3.54
C TYR A 496 -15.69 -6.57 2.61
N ARG A 497 -15.24 -7.16 1.50
CA ARG A 497 -16.09 -7.92 0.57
C ARG A 497 -15.82 -9.41 0.66
N PHE A 498 -16.88 -10.19 0.59
CA PHE A 498 -16.84 -11.64 0.47
C PHE A 498 -17.68 -12.10 -0.70
N TYR A 499 -17.22 -13.12 -1.42
CA TYR A 499 -18.03 -13.83 -2.40
C TYR A 499 -18.52 -15.16 -1.81
N ASN A 500 -19.84 -15.33 -1.72
CA ASN A 500 -20.47 -16.56 -1.27
C ASN A 500 -20.77 -17.46 -2.47
N ILE A 501 -19.98 -18.52 -2.65
CA ILE A 501 -20.08 -19.40 -3.82
C ILE A 501 -21.37 -20.24 -3.84
N ALA A 502 -22.02 -20.45 -2.69
CA ALA A 502 -23.23 -21.26 -2.60
C ALA A 502 -24.48 -20.45 -3.01
N GLY A 503 -24.54 -19.18 -2.61
CA GLY A 503 -25.65 -18.26 -2.93
C GLY A 503 -25.41 -17.35 -4.13
N LEU A 504 -24.19 -17.36 -4.69
CA LEU A 504 -23.72 -16.41 -5.71
C LEU A 504 -23.98 -14.93 -5.30
N GLU A 505 -23.85 -14.63 -4.01
CA GLU A 505 -23.99 -13.27 -3.46
C GLU A 505 -22.64 -12.68 -3.07
N HIS A 506 -22.58 -11.35 -3.03
CA HIS A 506 -21.49 -10.65 -2.35
C HIS A 506 -21.99 -10.13 -1.01
N PHE A 507 -21.22 -10.41 0.03
CA PHE A 507 -21.47 -9.96 1.39
C PHE A 507 -20.48 -8.86 1.77
N TYR A 508 -20.94 -7.85 2.51
CA TYR A 508 -20.17 -6.67 2.85
C TYR A 508 -20.27 -6.36 4.33
N THR A 509 -19.13 -6.08 4.96
CA THR A 509 -19.11 -5.72 6.38
C THR A 509 -17.96 -4.78 6.72
N SER A 510 -18.23 -3.83 7.61
CA SER A 510 -17.22 -3.00 8.28
C SER A 510 -16.78 -3.60 9.62
N ASN A 511 -17.46 -4.65 10.09
CA ASN A 511 -17.24 -5.27 11.38
C ASN A 511 -16.15 -6.34 11.30
N VAL A 512 -15.05 -6.11 12.02
CA VAL A 512 -13.89 -7.02 12.10
C VAL A 512 -14.28 -8.38 12.68
N GLY A 513 -15.13 -8.43 13.71
CA GLY A 513 -15.60 -9.68 14.29
C GLY A 513 -16.44 -10.51 13.31
N GLU A 514 -17.32 -9.87 12.54
CA GLU A 514 -18.11 -10.54 11.48
C GLU A 514 -17.20 -11.04 10.36
N ARG A 515 -16.23 -10.24 9.91
CA ARG A 515 -15.19 -10.66 8.95
C ARG A 515 -14.49 -11.93 9.42
N ASP A 516 -14.00 -11.94 10.66
CA ASP A 516 -13.22 -13.04 11.20
C ASP A 516 -14.08 -14.30 11.42
N LEU A 517 -15.34 -14.13 11.81
CA LEU A 517 -16.32 -15.23 11.92
C LEU A 517 -16.61 -15.86 10.56
N LEU A 518 -16.83 -15.06 9.51
CA LEU A 518 -17.06 -15.57 8.15
C LEU A 518 -15.88 -16.38 7.64
N ILE A 519 -14.66 -15.90 7.85
CA ILE A 519 -13.44 -16.60 7.43
C ILE A 519 -13.29 -17.92 8.19
N LYS A 520 -13.46 -17.88 9.52
CA LYS A 520 -13.19 -19.02 10.39
C LYS A 520 -14.26 -20.11 10.29
N GLN A 521 -15.54 -19.74 10.26
CA GLN A 521 -16.65 -20.69 10.31
C GLN A 521 -17.21 -21.04 8.92
N PHE A 522 -17.13 -20.11 7.97
CA PHE A 522 -17.78 -20.24 6.66
C PHE A 522 -16.81 -20.13 5.47
N GLY A 523 -15.49 -20.16 5.71
CA GLY A 523 -14.47 -19.95 4.68
C GLY A 523 -14.43 -20.97 3.54
N SER A 524 -15.15 -22.09 3.65
CA SER A 524 -15.36 -23.01 2.52
C SER A 524 -16.33 -22.47 1.48
N ASN A 525 -17.24 -21.58 1.89
CA ASN A 525 -18.25 -20.97 1.02
C ASN A 525 -18.02 -19.47 0.81
N PHE A 526 -17.41 -18.77 1.78
CA PHE A 526 -17.14 -17.34 1.74
C PHE A 526 -15.68 -17.07 1.40
N ILE A 527 -15.44 -16.62 0.17
CA ILE A 527 -14.13 -16.20 -0.31
C ILE A 527 -13.95 -14.74 0.06
N TYR A 528 -12.97 -14.45 0.92
CA TYR A 528 -12.59 -13.08 1.26
C TYR A 528 -11.93 -12.39 0.06
N GLU A 529 -12.43 -11.21 -0.31
CA GLU A 529 -11.95 -10.41 -1.44
C GLU A 529 -11.28 -9.09 -1.01
N GLY A 530 -10.93 -8.98 0.27
CA GLY A 530 -10.20 -7.82 0.78
C GLY A 530 -11.08 -6.61 1.10
N THR A 531 -10.41 -5.48 1.27
CA THR A 531 -11.02 -4.16 1.48
C THR A 531 -11.33 -3.52 0.14
N ILE A 532 -12.58 -3.12 -0.07
CA ILE A 532 -13.03 -2.55 -1.36
C ILE A 532 -13.25 -1.04 -1.33
N PHE A 533 -13.48 -0.48 -0.14
CA PHE A 533 -13.60 0.95 0.12
C PHE A 533 -13.60 1.18 1.64
N TYR A 534 -13.62 2.45 2.05
CA TYR A 534 -13.67 2.89 3.43
C TYR A 534 -14.93 3.71 3.69
N ALA A 535 -15.48 3.57 4.89
CA ALA A 535 -16.68 4.28 5.34
C ALA A 535 -16.56 4.65 6.82
N TYR A 536 -17.42 5.55 7.31
CA TYR A 536 -17.42 5.86 8.74
C TYR A 536 -18.18 4.78 9.52
N PRO A 537 -17.66 4.33 10.68
CA PRO A 537 -18.28 3.29 11.50
C PRO A 537 -19.35 3.82 12.45
N ILE A 538 -19.59 5.14 12.49
CA ILE A 538 -20.59 5.80 13.33
C ILE A 538 -21.09 7.09 12.65
N GLU A 539 -22.23 7.59 13.13
CA GLU A 539 -22.91 8.75 12.56
C GLU A 539 -22.12 10.06 12.68
N GLY A 540 -22.30 10.98 11.74
CA GLY A 540 -21.59 12.26 11.75
C GLY A 540 -22.20 13.29 10.81
N ALA A 541 -21.67 14.52 10.88
CA ALA A 541 -22.14 15.61 10.04
C ALA A 541 -21.96 15.28 8.54
N ASN A 542 -23.01 15.48 7.76
CA ASN A 542 -23.06 15.19 6.31
C ASN A 542 -22.83 13.71 5.96
N LEU A 543 -23.07 12.79 6.91
CA LEU A 543 -23.06 11.36 6.67
C LEU A 543 -24.48 10.78 6.67
N PHE A 544 -24.69 9.77 5.83
CA PHE A 544 -25.97 9.11 5.64
C PHE A 544 -25.81 7.61 5.96
N PRO A 545 -26.78 7.00 6.67
CA PRO A 545 -26.73 5.59 6.99
C PRO A 545 -26.89 4.74 5.72
N VAL A 546 -26.04 3.72 5.57
CA VAL A 546 -26.24 2.64 4.62
C VAL A 546 -26.84 1.47 5.38
N TYR A 547 -28.08 1.14 5.05
CA TYR A 547 -28.84 0.05 5.67
C TYR A 547 -28.47 -1.27 5.01
N ARG A 548 -28.19 -2.31 5.82
CA ARG A 548 -28.12 -3.70 5.39
C ARG A 548 -29.44 -4.39 5.68
N LEU A 549 -30.14 -4.79 4.62
CA LEU A 549 -31.33 -5.63 4.71
C LEU A 549 -30.97 -7.06 4.31
N VAL A 550 -31.65 -8.03 4.91
CA VAL A 550 -31.61 -9.43 4.51
C VAL A 550 -33.00 -9.87 4.05
N ASP A 551 -33.06 -10.57 2.93
CA ASP A 551 -34.26 -11.28 2.51
C ASP A 551 -34.14 -12.76 2.87
N LEU A 552 -34.82 -13.16 3.95
CA LEU A 552 -34.72 -14.53 4.47
C LEU A 552 -35.32 -15.59 3.53
N ALA A 553 -36.20 -15.21 2.61
CA ALA A 553 -36.80 -16.14 1.66
C ALA A 553 -35.86 -16.42 0.48
N ARG A 554 -35.06 -15.41 0.09
CA ARG A 554 -34.13 -15.49 -1.05
C ARG A 554 -32.67 -15.69 -0.64
N ASN A 555 -32.40 -15.57 0.66
CA ASN A 555 -31.07 -15.63 1.26
C ASN A 555 -30.08 -14.68 0.55
N LEU A 556 -30.45 -13.40 0.47
CA LEU A 556 -29.61 -12.35 -0.12
C LEU A 556 -29.59 -11.09 0.73
N HIS A 557 -28.51 -10.32 0.58
CA HIS A 557 -28.35 -9.02 1.22
C HIS A 557 -28.54 -7.85 0.27
N ILE A 558 -29.11 -6.76 0.79
CA ILE A 558 -29.32 -5.49 0.07
C ILE A 558 -28.73 -4.36 0.90
N TYR A 559 -27.90 -3.53 0.26
CA TYR A 559 -27.31 -2.34 0.85
C TYR A 559 -27.90 -1.10 0.17
N THR A 560 -28.49 -0.21 0.95
CA THR A 560 -29.10 1.03 0.43
C THR A 560 -28.94 2.19 1.39
N ALA A 561 -28.64 3.38 0.84
CA ALA A 561 -28.71 4.64 1.58
C ALA A 561 -30.07 5.34 1.44
N ASN A 562 -31.01 4.75 0.68
CA ASN A 562 -32.33 5.32 0.45
C ASN A 562 -33.34 4.78 1.49
N PRO A 563 -33.80 5.60 2.45
CA PRO A 563 -34.76 5.14 3.46
C PRO A 563 -36.12 4.75 2.85
N ALA A 564 -36.55 5.37 1.75
CA ALA A 564 -37.80 5.01 1.07
C ALA A 564 -37.70 3.62 0.40
N GLU A 565 -36.54 3.27 -0.16
CA GLU A 565 -36.29 1.91 -0.69
C GLU A 565 -36.30 0.88 0.44
N ARG A 566 -35.59 1.16 1.55
CA ARG A 566 -35.59 0.31 2.75
C ARG A 566 -37.01 0.02 3.24
N ASP A 567 -37.82 1.06 3.41
CA ASP A 567 -39.17 0.94 3.95
C ASP A 567 -40.12 0.27 2.94
N GLY A 568 -40.00 0.60 1.66
CA GLY A 568 -40.76 -0.03 0.58
C GLY A 568 -40.48 -1.53 0.44
N LEU A 569 -39.22 -1.95 0.51
CA LEU A 569 -38.85 -3.38 0.46
C LEU A 569 -39.43 -4.17 1.63
N ARG A 570 -39.37 -3.63 2.85
CA ARG A 570 -39.92 -4.26 4.05
C ARG A 570 -41.44 -4.33 4.04
N GLN A 571 -42.11 -3.34 3.43
CA GLN A 571 -43.55 -3.34 3.27
C GLN A 571 -44.01 -4.32 2.19
N ALA A 572 -43.30 -4.36 1.06
CA ALA A 572 -43.64 -5.21 -0.09
C ALA A 572 -43.33 -6.69 0.15
N PHE A 573 -42.30 -7.00 0.95
CA PHE A 573 -41.82 -8.36 1.17
C PHE A 573 -41.65 -8.64 2.67
N PRO A 574 -42.56 -9.43 3.29
CA PRO A 574 -42.48 -9.76 4.72
C PRO A 574 -41.21 -10.53 5.13
N SER A 575 -40.53 -11.18 4.16
CA SER A 575 -39.25 -11.86 4.39
C SER A 575 -38.05 -10.91 4.50
N VAL A 576 -38.22 -9.64 4.11
CA VAL A 576 -37.16 -8.64 4.16
C VAL A 576 -37.11 -8.00 5.54
N GLN A 577 -35.96 -8.15 6.20
CA GLN A 577 -35.68 -7.59 7.51
C GLN A 577 -34.54 -6.58 7.43
N LEU A 578 -34.63 -5.51 8.23
CA LEU A 578 -33.49 -4.62 8.46
C LEU A 578 -32.57 -5.29 9.48
N GLU A 579 -31.36 -5.64 9.09
CA GLU A 579 -30.39 -6.25 10.02
C GLU A 579 -29.67 -5.18 10.83
N ALA A 580 -29.14 -4.16 10.14
CA ALA A 580 -28.32 -3.12 10.76
C ALA A 580 -28.19 -1.87 9.87
N THR A 581 -27.74 -0.76 10.48
CA THR A 581 -26.97 0.25 9.76
C THR A 581 -25.55 -0.28 9.61
N ALA A 582 -25.14 -0.59 8.39
CA ALA A 582 -23.87 -1.27 8.12
C ALA A 582 -22.67 -0.31 8.26
N TRP A 583 -22.84 0.92 7.81
CA TRP A 583 -21.87 2.01 7.92
C TRP A 583 -22.53 3.35 7.54
N TRP A 584 -21.75 4.43 7.57
CA TRP A 584 -22.16 5.77 7.18
C TRP A 584 -21.33 6.27 6.00
N GLY A 585 -22.01 6.58 4.89
CA GLY A 585 -21.44 7.11 3.65
C GLY A 585 -21.93 8.54 3.35
N GLN A 586 -21.82 8.99 2.11
CA GLN A 586 -22.44 10.24 1.64
C GLN A 586 -23.55 9.97 0.62
N ALA A 587 -24.54 10.87 0.57
CA ALA A 587 -25.60 10.84 -0.44
C ALA A 587 -25.19 11.48 -1.78
N ALA A 588 -24.09 12.22 -1.79
CA ALA A 588 -23.59 12.99 -2.93
C ALA A 588 -22.04 12.96 -2.96
N PRO A 589 -21.39 13.26 -4.10
CA PRO A 589 -19.93 13.34 -4.15
C PRO A 589 -19.41 14.54 -3.36
N GLY A 590 -18.20 14.43 -2.81
CA GLY A 590 -17.54 15.51 -2.06
C GLY A 590 -16.48 14.98 -1.10
N ASN A 591 -15.53 15.82 -0.67
CA ASN A 591 -14.51 15.46 0.34
C ASN A 591 -13.76 14.14 0.05
N GLY A 592 -13.49 13.85 -1.23
CA GLY A 592 -12.83 12.62 -1.66
C GLY A 592 -13.73 11.37 -1.71
N ALA A 593 -15.05 11.50 -1.48
CA ALA A 593 -15.99 10.40 -1.66
C ALA A 593 -16.26 10.14 -3.16
N VAL A 594 -16.25 8.87 -3.53
CA VAL A 594 -16.48 8.32 -4.87
C VAL A 594 -17.79 7.51 -4.89
N PRO A 595 -18.48 7.41 -6.04
CA PRO A 595 -19.72 6.66 -6.15
C PRO A 595 -19.51 5.16 -5.98
N VAL A 596 -20.48 4.50 -5.34
CA VAL A 596 -20.64 3.04 -5.34
C VAL A 596 -21.74 2.68 -6.32
N TYR A 597 -21.36 1.95 -7.36
CA TYR A 597 -22.26 1.43 -8.38
C TYR A 597 -22.91 0.13 -7.91
N ARG A 598 -24.24 0.06 -7.98
CA ARG A 598 -25.02 -1.13 -7.67
C ARG A 598 -25.37 -1.87 -8.95
N PHE A 599 -25.12 -3.17 -8.94
CA PHE A 599 -25.50 -4.10 -9.99
C PHE A 599 -26.39 -5.19 -9.41
N ARG A 600 -27.40 -5.60 -10.18
CA ARG A 600 -28.25 -6.75 -9.86
C ARG A 600 -27.91 -7.93 -10.77
N ASN A 601 -27.72 -9.09 -10.19
CA ASN A 601 -27.58 -10.33 -10.92
C ASN A 601 -28.94 -10.71 -11.54
N ARG A 602 -28.98 -10.88 -12.86
CA ARG A 602 -30.19 -11.15 -13.64
C ARG A 602 -30.77 -12.54 -13.39
N THR A 603 -29.93 -13.49 -12.97
CA THR A 603 -30.30 -14.90 -12.79
C THR A 603 -30.77 -15.16 -11.36
N VAL A 604 -29.96 -14.80 -10.37
CA VAL A 604 -30.24 -15.12 -8.95
C VAL A 604 -30.79 -13.94 -8.15
N GLY A 605 -30.77 -12.72 -8.70
CA GLY A 605 -31.30 -11.53 -8.05
C GLY A 605 -30.40 -10.91 -6.96
N THR A 606 -29.21 -11.51 -6.70
CA THR A 606 -28.22 -10.99 -5.75
C THR A 606 -27.62 -9.66 -6.23
N TYR A 607 -27.01 -8.91 -5.32
CA TYR A 607 -26.44 -7.60 -5.62
C TYR A 607 -24.92 -7.61 -5.58
N PHE A 608 -24.33 -6.75 -6.40
CA PHE A 608 -22.91 -6.44 -6.43
C PHE A 608 -22.71 -4.94 -6.32
N TYR A 609 -21.77 -4.54 -5.48
CA TYR A 609 -21.41 -3.15 -5.19
C TYR A 609 -19.93 -2.93 -5.43
N THR A 610 -19.62 -1.86 -6.15
CA THR A 610 -18.24 -1.45 -6.41
C THR A 610 -18.06 0.06 -6.43
N ALA A 611 -16.99 0.52 -5.78
CA ALA A 611 -16.49 1.89 -5.90
C ALA A 611 -15.46 2.05 -7.03
N SER A 612 -15.09 0.94 -7.70
CA SER A 612 -14.08 0.90 -8.75
C SER A 612 -14.71 1.20 -10.12
N PRO A 613 -14.24 2.25 -10.82
CA PRO A 613 -14.70 2.55 -12.17
C PRO A 613 -14.35 1.46 -13.19
N ALA A 614 -13.19 0.79 -13.11
CA ALA A 614 -12.86 -0.24 -14.09
C ALA A 614 -13.56 -1.57 -13.78
N GLU A 615 -13.82 -1.91 -12.52
CA GLU A 615 -14.68 -3.05 -12.17
C GLU A 615 -16.10 -2.82 -12.70
N ARG A 616 -16.63 -1.60 -12.56
CA ARG A 616 -17.90 -1.20 -13.19
C ARG A 616 -17.84 -1.35 -14.72
N SER A 617 -16.81 -0.83 -15.37
CA SER A 617 -16.63 -0.97 -16.83
C SER A 617 -16.52 -2.42 -17.28
N TYR A 618 -15.80 -3.25 -16.52
CA TYR A 618 -15.65 -4.68 -16.80
C TYR A 618 -16.99 -5.41 -16.70
N LEU A 619 -17.77 -5.16 -15.64
CA LEU A 619 -19.09 -5.76 -15.48
C LEU A 619 -20.02 -5.39 -16.64
N ASN A 620 -20.03 -4.13 -17.06
CA ASN A 620 -20.85 -3.66 -18.18
C ASN A 620 -20.39 -4.23 -19.52
N ALA A 621 -19.08 -4.35 -19.76
CA ALA A 621 -18.55 -4.82 -21.04
C ALA A 621 -18.59 -6.35 -21.18
N ASN A 622 -18.26 -7.08 -20.11
CA ASN A 622 -18.00 -8.52 -20.17
C ASN A 622 -19.03 -9.37 -19.42
N MET A 623 -19.80 -8.78 -18.50
CA MET A 623 -20.77 -9.50 -17.68
C MET A 623 -22.21 -8.96 -17.81
N SER A 624 -22.53 -8.20 -18.86
CA SER A 624 -23.86 -7.59 -19.06
C SER A 624 -25.03 -8.59 -19.19
N GLN A 625 -24.72 -9.84 -19.57
CA GLN A 625 -25.68 -10.95 -19.58
C GLN A 625 -26.00 -11.46 -18.17
N GLN A 626 -25.09 -11.27 -17.21
CA GLN A 626 -25.24 -11.72 -15.83
C GLN A 626 -25.64 -10.57 -14.89
N TYR A 627 -25.12 -9.37 -15.11
CA TYR A 627 -25.36 -8.20 -14.27
C TYR A 627 -26.04 -7.08 -15.07
N VAL A 628 -26.91 -6.34 -14.38
CA VAL A 628 -27.46 -5.07 -14.85
C VAL A 628 -27.12 -3.98 -13.85
N GLU A 629 -26.55 -2.86 -14.34
CA GLU A 629 -26.30 -1.69 -13.50
C GLU A 629 -27.63 -1.02 -13.15
N GLU A 630 -27.87 -0.79 -11.85
CA GLU A 630 -29.04 -0.08 -11.33
C GLU A 630 -28.73 1.39 -10.96
N GLY A 631 -27.46 1.81 -11.13
CA GLY A 631 -26.99 3.17 -10.91
C GLY A 631 -26.14 3.30 -9.63
N ILE A 632 -26.04 4.54 -9.13
CA ILE A 632 -25.27 4.86 -7.93
C ILE A 632 -26.15 4.60 -6.69
N GLY A 633 -25.68 3.73 -5.80
CA GLY A 633 -26.37 3.46 -4.54
C GLY A 633 -26.06 4.48 -3.46
N PHE A 634 -24.79 4.85 -3.31
CA PHE A 634 -24.27 5.76 -2.27
C PHE A 634 -22.81 6.16 -2.60
N TYR A 635 -22.18 7.00 -1.77
CA TYR A 635 -20.79 7.44 -1.93
C TYR A 635 -19.93 7.06 -0.71
N VAL A 636 -18.68 6.64 -0.97
CA VAL A 636 -17.71 6.13 0.02
C VAL A 636 -16.30 6.61 -0.32
N TRP A 637 -15.29 6.31 0.49
CA TRP A 637 -13.92 6.76 0.23
C TRP A 637 -13.03 5.62 -0.25
N PRO A 638 -12.11 5.86 -1.20
CA PRO A 638 -11.15 4.85 -1.66
C PRO A 638 -10.03 4.59 -0.64
N GLU A 639 -9.83 5.51 0.31
CA GLU A 639 -8.73 5.51 1.29
C GLU A 639 -9.24 5.81 2.72
N LYS A 640 -8.43 5.42 3.71
CA LYS A 640 -8.71 5.49 5.15
C LYS A 640 -8.72 6.91 5.72
#